data_AF-A0A8S3S4S0-F1
#
_entry.id   AF-A0A8S3S4S0-F1
#
_cell.length_a   1.000
_cell.length_b   1.000
_cell.length_c   1.000
_cell.angle_alpha   90.00
_cell.angle_beta   90.00
_cell.angle_gamma   90.00
#
_symmetry.space_group_name_H-M   'P 1'
#
loop_
_entity.id
_entity.type
_entity.pdbx_description
1 polymer ?
#
loop_
_entity_poly.entity_id
_entity_poly.type
_entity_poly.pdbx_seq_one_letter_code
_entity_poly.pdbx_strand_id
1 'polypeptide(L)'
;MLTNNRICISYCLEIEKDKFLKQNNGDFDTKIIISNESVDVLNWWISHVESSFKPLVRKDPEIILKTDSSKTGWGGVVDNTQLQTKGFWSYEEQKLHINYLELKAAFLALKCFCSTKSDKHVRIYMDNMVAVTYIDKMGGRIQSLNTLTREIWQWCIHRNIWLSACHLPGKTNVEADKLSRSNNTDLEWKLNTNVFMCINSIYGPHDIDLFASRINHQLSRYISYLPDPNAEAHGRKSYPKTDFGGSRNNLNSTFVEHSTLVPSNTASYCSGFLHNTQGKRTTVVDTANRSSKETSVEKTDFGCLQIVGQIVQNTGLSKKAAEIVISSWRQSTQKQYWTYLKKWCTFCCQRKIDIFTPTEVDVVEFLTVLYESGVGYSSINTARSALSSYLTLGKTLPIGQWPLVKRFLRGVYNKRPMFPRYQQTWDVNVVLEFLITLSPVKLLSLRCLTLKLVMLLALVTGQRIQTLHCVDLDFMKITKDNVVIEINEVLKTSKPGKHLSPICLPAFVDDTRLCIVTVLNAYIERTSAIRTSQKLFVTFVKPYHHPTKSTISNWIKLVLKLAGVNTSVFKTHSTRGASTSAALRAGVSVNSILKSAGWTNESTFRQFYNRPVTVQEYNDNYSVRSTSEDGIPVWSMKPSQVLKLNMAHPKISMSLKRSADESEVIRHPANGKNGLKISISTPKPKMDNL
;
A
#
# COMPACT_ATOMS: atom_id res chain seq x y z
N MET A 1 -17.69 27.53 -13.65
CA MET A 1 -16.73 26.41 -13.80
C MET A 1 -16.97 25.42 -12.66
N LEU A 2 -16.28 24.26 -12.67
CA LEU A 2 -16.78 23.02 -12.05
C LEU A 2 -18.07 22.54 -12.78
N THR A 3 -18.41 21.25 -12.81
CA THR A 3 -18.05 20.15 -11.92
C THR A 3 -17.48 18.92 -12.64
N ASN A 4 -16.59 18.19 -11.95
CA ASN A 4 -15.98 16.95 -12.45
C ASN A 4 -16.81 15.77 -11.93
N ASN A 5 -17.25 14.89 -12.82
CA ASN A 5 -18.34 13.91 -12.61
C ASN A 5 -18.01 12.77 -11.64
N ARG A 6 -17.78 13.09 -10.37
CA ARG A 6 -17.55 12.16 -9.25
C ARG A 6 -17.98 12.64 -7.86
N ILE A 7 -18.41 13.90 -7.68
CA ILE A 7 -18.82 14.46 -6.38
C ILE A 7 -19.70 13.47 -5.63
N CYS A 8 -19.20 12.93 -4.50
CA CYS A 8 -19.82 12.25 -3.34
C CYS A 8 -20.94 11.20 -3.51
N ILE A 9 -21.42 10.98 -4.73
CA ILE A 9 -22.78 10.52 -4.99
C ILE A 9 -22.82 9.03 -5.33
N SER A 10 -21.85 8.56 -6.11
CA SER A 10 -21.69 7.13 -6.38
C SER A 10 -21.67 6.33 -5.07
N TYR A 11 -21.09 6.86 -4.00
CA TYR A 11 -20.92 6.13 -2.75
C TYR A 11 -22.15 6.11 -1.85
N CYS A 12 -23.02 7.14 -1.82
CA CYS A 12 -24.29 7.03 -1.08
C CYS A 12 -25.17 5.93 -1.70
N LEU A 13 -25.37 5.98 -3.02
CA LEU A 13 -26.15 4.98 -3.76
C LEU A 13 -25.49 3.59 -3.73
N GLU A 14 -24.16 3.49 -3.82
CA GLU A 14 -23.43 2.22 -3.70
C GLU A 14 -23.57 1.63 -2.27
N ILE A 15 -23.54 2.44 -1.22
CA ILE A 15 -23.73 1.99 0.18
C ILE A 15 -25.17 1.56 0.44
N GLU A 16 -26.18 2.32 -0.03
CA GLU A 16 -27.59 1.94 0.11
C GLU A 16 -27.88 0.63 -0.65
N LYS A 17 -27.42 0.52 -1.90
CA LYS A 17 -27.51 -0.71 -2.70
C LYS A 17 -26.77 -1.88 -2.05
N ASP A 18 -25.56 -1.68 -1.51
CA ASP A 18 -24.78 -2.73 -0.81
C ASP A 18 -25.36 -3.12 0.56
N LYS A 19 -26.25 -2.31 1.16
CA LYS A 19 -27.07 -2.69 2.32
C LYS A 19 -28.29 -3.50 1.88
N PHE A 20 -29.06 -2.97 0.93
CA PHE A 20 -30.31 -3.57 0.44
C PHE A 20 -30.09 -4.96 -0.16
N LEU A 21 -29.06 -5.15 -0.98
CA LEU A 21 -28.70 -6.46 -1.54
C LEU A 21 -28.33 -7.50 -0.46
N LYS A 22 -27.87 -7.08 0.73
CA LYS A 22 -27.62 -8.01 1.86
C LYS A 22 -28.88 -8.34 2.65
N GLN A 23 -29.87 -7.46 2.64
CA GLN A 23 -31.15 -7.66 3.32
C GLN A 23 -32.07 -8.58 2.49
N ASN A 24 -32.00 -8.50 1.16
CA ASN A 24 -32.80 -9.31 0.23
C ASN A 24 -31.99 -10.48 -0.41
N ASN A 25 -31.03 -11.07 0.31
CA ASN A 25 -30.25 -12.25 -0.12
C ASN A 25 -29.60 -12.20 -1.53
N GLY A 26 -29.36 -11.01 -2.08
CA GLY A 26 -28.80 -10.83 -3.41
C GLY A 26 -29.82 -10.79 -4.56
N ASP A 27 -31.11 -10.65 -4.27
CA ASP A 27 -32.14 -10.29 -5.24
C ASP A 27 -31.84 -8.91 -5.87
N PHE A 28 -31.90 -8.81 -7.20
CA PHE A 28 -31.61 -7.60 -7.98
C PHE A 28 -32.85 -6.93 -8.61
N ASP A 29 -34.03 -7.58 -8.55
CA ASP A 29 -35.27 -7.13 -9.19
C ASP A 29 -36.24 -6.47 -8.18
N THR A 30 -36.01 -6.69 -6.88
CA THR A 30 -36.70 -6.00 -5.77
C THR A 30 -36.49 -4.49 -5.79
N LYS A 31 -37.59 -3.74 -5.60
CA LYS A 31 -37.58 -2.28 -5.59
C LYS A 31 -36.99 -1.73 -4.28
N ILE A 32 -35.92 -0.95 -4.39
CA ILE A 32 -35.32 -0.21 -3.28
C ILE A 32 -36.03 1.14 -3.06
N ILE A 33 -36.31 1.47 -1.80
CA ILE A 33 -36.61 2.85 -1.37
C ILE A 33 -35.27 3.49 -0.98
N ILE A 34 -34.88 4.54 -1.71
CA ILE A 34 -33.65 5.30 -1.44
C ILE A 34 -33.89 6.38 -0.37
N SER A 35 -32.84 6.78 0.34
CA SER A 35 -32.93 7.85 1.35
C SER A 35 -33.11 9.24 0.73
N ASN A 36 -33.64 10.18 1.52
CA ASN A 36 -33.70 11.61 1.11
C ASN A 36 -32.32 12.15 0.74
N GLU A 37 -31.26 11.77 1.47
CA GLU A 37 -29.87 12.15 1.12
C GLU A 37 -29.48 11.68 -0.29
N SER A 38 -29.98 10.53 -0.74
CA SER A 38 -29.77 10.00 -2.09
C SER A 38 -30.71 10.63 -3.13
N VAL A 39 -31.88 11.13 -2.73
CA VAL A 39 -32.80 11.92 -3.59
C VAL A 39 -32.24 13.32 -3.86
N ASP A 40 -31.81 14.06 -2.84
CA ASP A 40 -31.18 15.38 -2.98
C ASP A 40 -29.97 15.32 -3.92
N VAL A 41 -29.21 14.23 -3.76
CA VAL A 41 -28.06 13.85 -4.57
C VAL A 41 -28.42 13.59 -6.04
N LEU A 42 -29.54 12.93 -6.34
CA LEU A 42 -30.00 12.73 -7.72
C LEU A 42 -30.55 14.03 -8.32
N ASN A 43 -31.27 14.83 -7.54
CA ASN A 43 -31.76 16.16 -7.96
C ASN A 43 -30.60 17.11 -8.29
N TRP A 44 -29.50 17.04 -7.54
CA TRP A 44 -28.27 17.78 -7.86
C TRP A 44 -27.69 17.36 -9.23
N TRP A 45 -27.68 16.07 -9.57
CA TRP A 45 -27.26 15.64 -10.91
C TRP A 45 -28.18 16.13 -12.01
N ILE A 46 -29.50 15.97 -11.85
CA ILE A 46 -30.50 16.38 -12.84
C ILE A 46 -30.35 17.88 -13.18
N SER A 47 -30.06 18.71 -12.18
CA SER A 47 -29.87 20.16 -12.36
C SER A 47 -28.49 20.59 -12.87
N HIS A 48 -27.46 19.74 -12.82
CA HIS A 48 -26.08 20.14 -13.15
C HIS A 48 -25.47 19.40 -14.35
N VAL A 49 -25.95 18.20 -14.70
CA VAL A 49 -25.27 17.27 -15.63
C VAL A 49 -24.93 17.87 -17.01
N GLU A 50 -25.80 18.75 -17.54
CA GLU A 50 -25.60 19.41 -18.84
C GLU A 50 -24.51 20.48 -18.82
N SER A 51 -24.25 21.08 -17.64
CA SER A 51 -23.21 22.09 -17.41
C SER A 51 -21.88 21.50 -16.90
N SER A 52 -21.87 20.24 -16.46
CA SER A 52 -20.70 19.58 -15.87
C SER A 52 -19.65 19.19 -16.91
N PHE A 53 -18.47 19.81 -16.84
CA PHE A 53 -17.33 19.46 -17.70
C PHE A 53 -16.01 19.22 -16.94
N LYS A 54 -15.15 18.40 -17.56
CA LYS A 54 -13.85 18.02 -17.01
C LYS A 54 -12.71 18.55 -17.90
N PRO A 55 -11.97 19.59 -17.47
CA PRO A 55 -10.76 20.04 -18.17
C PRO A 55 -9.75 18.89 -18.37
N LEU A 56 -9.26 18.73 -19.59
CA LEU A 56 -8.29 17.71 -19.97
C LEU A 56 -6.92 17.96 -19.32
N VAL A 57 -6.54 19.23 -19.26
CA VAL A 57 -5.40 19.77 -18.51
C VAL A 57 -5.97 20.71 -17.44
N ARG A 58 -5.38 20.70 -16.25
CA ARG A 58 -5.68 21.66 -15.17
C ARG A 58 -4.43 22.50 -14.92
N LYS A 59 -4.61 23.78 -14.60
CA LYS A 59 -3.53 24.64 -14.09
C LYS A 59 -2.95 24.03 -12.81
N ASP A 60 -1.69 24.33 -12.51
CA ASP A 60 -1.06 23.97 -11.24
C ASP A 60 -1.79 24.62 -10.03
N PRO A 61 -1.62 24.07 -8.81
CA PRO A 61 -2.27 24.60 -7.63
C PRO A 61 -1.71 25.98 -7.26
N GLU A 62 -2.60 26.93 -7.05
CA GLU A 62 -2.27 28.31 -6.65
C GLU A 62 -2.12 28.43 -5.13
N ILE A 63 -2.69 27.48 -4.38
CA ILE A 63 -2.54 27.35 -2.93
C ILE A 63 -2.15 25.90 -2.63
N ILE A 64 -1.07 25.72 -1.89
CA ILE A 64 -0.61 24.42 -1.41
C ILE A 64 -0.70 24.44 0.12
N LEU A 65 -1.43 23.47 0.69
CA LEU A 65 -1.54 23.24 2.12
C LEU A 65 -0.79 21.96 2.50
N LYS A 66 -0.23 21.91 3.70
CA LYS A 66 0.14 20.64 4.38
C LYS A 66 -0.69 20.55 5.65
N THR A 67 -1.25 19.38 5.96
CA THR A 67 -2.12 19.19 7.13
C THR A 67 -1.83 17.88 7.83
N ASP A 68 -2.14 17.82 9.12
CA ASP A 68 -1.83 16.69 9.99
C ASP A 68 -2.84 16.62 11.16
N SER A 69 -3.11 15.41 11.65
CA SER A 69 -3.91 15.18 12.84
C SER A 69 -3.19 14.30 13.86
N SER A 70 -3.12 14.77 15.11
CA SER A 70 -2.87 13.93 16.26
C SER A 70 -4.19 13.40 16.83
N LYS A 71 -4.14 12.79 18.01
CA LYS A 71 -5.34 12.43 18.80
C LYS A 71 -5.86 13.56 19.70
N THR A 72 -5.08 14.62 19.93
CA THR A 72 -5.45 15.76 20.78
C THR A 72 -5.76 17.03 19.98
N GLY A 73 -5.20 17.19 18.78
CA GLY A 73 -5.41 18.36 17.94
C GLY A 73 -5.00 18.16 16.48
N TRP A 74 -5.05 19.24 15.72
CA TRP A 74 -4.79 19.31 14.29
C TRP A 74 -3.86 20.48 13.95
N GLY A 75 -3.12 20.33 12.85
CA GLY A 75 -2.19 21.34 12.33
C GLY A 75 -2.37 21.57 10.85
N GLY A 76 -2.14 22.80 10.40
CA GLY A 76 -2.18 23.17 8.98
C GLY A 76 -1.22 24.32 8.66
N VAL A 77 -0.51 24.22 7.54
CA VAL A 77 0.38 25.28 7.02
C VAL A 77 0.15 25.53 5.53
N VAL A 78 0.35 26.76 5.08
CA VAL A 78 0.39 27.12 3.66
C VAL A 78 1.85 27.09 3.19
N ASP A 79 2.15 26.19 2.26
CA ASP A 79 3.52 25.91 1.82
C ASP A 79 4.19 27.13 1.16
N ASN A 80 5.49 27.30 1.42
CA ASN A 80 6.29 28.47 1.02
C ASN A 80 5.83 29.81 1.63
N THR A 81 5.10 29.78 2.76
CA THR A 81 4.71 30.98 3.53
C THR A 81 4.94 30.79 5.03
N GLN A 82 4.72 31.85 5.82
CA GLN A 82 4.68 31.79 7.29
C GLN A 82 3.26 31.57 7.85
N LEU A 83 2.26 31.30 7.00
CA LEU A 83 0.87 31.10 7.43
C LEU A 83 0.68 29.68 7.98
N GLN A 84 0.40 29.61 9.28
CA GLN A 84 0.20 28.38 10.02
C GLN A 84 -1.01 28.50 10.94
N THR A 85 -1.66 27.37 11.21
CA THR A 85 -2.73 27.24 12.20
C THR A 85 -2.62 25.91 12.94
N LYS A 86 -3.18 25.88 14.14
CA LYS A 86 -3.39 24.70 14.97
C LYS A 86 -4.63 24.91 15.82
N GLY A 87 -5.25 23.81 16.23
CA GLY A 87 -6.32 23.83 17.22
C GLY A 87 -6.49 22.47 17.87
N PHE A 88 -7.19 22.44 18.99
CA PHE A 88 -7.50 21.19 19.68
C PHE A 88 -8.77 20.52 19.14
N TRP A 89 -8.84 19.21 19.34
CA TRP A 89 -10.07 18.45 19.17
C TRP A 89 -10.92 18.58 20.44
N SER A 90 -12.21 18.88 20.27
CA SER A 90 -13.19 18.78 21.35
C SER A 90 -13.29 17.33 21.87
N TYR A 91 -13.80 17.16 23.09
CA TYR A 91 -13.86 15.85 23.77
C TYR A 91 -14.56 14.75 22.93
N GLU A 92 -15.61 15.09 22.18
CA GLU A 92 -16.28 14.14 21.28
C GLU A 92 -15.47 13.85 20.01
N GLU A 93 -14.70 14.81 19.49
CA GLU A 93 -13.82 14.58 18.35
C GLU A 93 -12.65 13.67 18.70
N GLN A 94 -12.06 13.81 19.88
CA GLN A 94 -10.94 12.96 20.32
C GLN A 94 -11.29 11.46 20.31
N LYS A 95 -12.57 11.10 20.47
CA LYS A 95 -13.09 9.73 20.37
C LYS A 95 -13.09 9.18 18.94
N LEU A 96 -13.16 10.04 17.93
CA LEU A 96 -13.29 9.64 16.51
C LEU A 96 -12.03 8.93 15.97
N HIS A 97 -12.22 8.11 14.94
CA HIS A 97 -11.14 7.36 14.31
C HIS A 97 -10.14 8.29 13.60
N ILE A 98 -8.84 8.00 13.67
CA ILE A 98 -7.78 8.90 13.15
C ILE A 98 -8.01 9.33 11.69
N ASN A 99 -8.32 8.41 10.77
CA ASN A 99 -8.66 8.73 9.37
C ASN A 99 -9.76 9.79 9.18
N TYR A 100 -10.67 9.96 10.16
CA TYR A 100 -11.70 11.00 10.15
C TYR A 100 -11.14 12.34 10.63
N LEU A 101 -10.32 12.32 11.68
CA LEU A 101 -9.65 13.51 12.19
C LEU A 101 -8.66 14.09 11.18
N GLU A 102 -7.97 13.24 10.42
CA GLU A 102 -7.11 13.62 9.30
C GLU A 102 -7.88 14.35 8.20
N LEU A 103 -8.98 13.75 7.73
CA LEU A 103 -9.88 14.35 6.74
C LEU A 103 -10.51 15.65 7.28
N LYS A 104 -10.74 15.74 8.59
CA LYS A 104 -11.26 16.94 9.25
C LYS A 104 -10.19 18.02 9.38
N ALA A 105 -8.94 17.69 9.69
CA ALA A 105 -7.81 18.62 9.72
C ALA A 105 -7.61 19.29 8.36
N ALA A 106 -7.74 18.52 7.26
CA ALA A 106 -7.79 19.06 5.90
C ALA A 106 -8.94 20.06 5.70
N PHE A 107 -10.15 19.77 6.20
CA PHE A 107 -11.28 20.69 6.09
C PHE A 107 -11.12 21.97 6.94
N LEU A 108 -10.61 21.84 8.17
CA LEU A 108 -10.40 22.98 9.06
C LEU A 108 -9.32 23.91 8.51
N ALA A 109 -8.16 23.39 8.09
CA ALA A 109 -7.12 24.19 7.45
C ALA A 109 -7.61 24.84 6.13
N LEU A 110 -8.42 24.13 5.33
CA LEU A 110 -9.05 24.69 4.14
C LEU A 110 -9.98 25.86 4.49
N LYS A 111 -10.78 25.76 5.55
CA LYS A 111 -11.59 26.87 6.06
C LYS A 111 -10.73 28.05 6.51
N CYS A 112 -9.66 27.81 7.27
CA CYS A 112 -8.78 28.87 7.78
C CYS A 112 -8.09 29.67 6.67
N PHE A 113 -7.56 29.00 5.65
CA PHE A 113 -6.72 29.64 4.63
C PHE A 113 -7.48 30.01 3.34
N CYS A 114 -8.64 29.40 3.09
CA CYS A 114 -9.41 29.58 1.85
C CYS A 114 -10.84 30.14 2.04
N SER A 115 -11.24 30.56 3.26
CA SER A 115 -12.56 31.16 3.54
C SER A 115 -12.96 32.28 2.56
N THR A 116 -12.01 33.19 2.32
CA THR A 116 -12.11 34.38 1.45
C THR A 116 -11.56 34.16 0.03
N LYS A 117 -11.38 32.89 -0.39
CA LYS A 117 -10.86 32.55 -1.72
C LYS A 117 -11.97 31.95 -2.58
N SER A 118 -12.00 32.34 -3.84
CA SER A 118 -12.83 31.74 -4.88
C SER A 118 -12.01 31.45 -6.13
N ASP A 119 -12.51 30.58 -7.01
CA ASP A 119 -11.96 30.35 -8.35
C ASP A 119 -10.51 29.78 -8.37
N LYS A 120 -10.07 29.16 -7.27
CA LYS A 120 -8.70 28.65 -7.08
C LYS A 120 -8.55 27.14 -7.14
N HIS A 121 -7.39 26.68 -7.60
CA HIS A 121 -6.91 25.32 -7.39
C HIS A 121 -6.14 25.21 -6.07
N VAL A 122 -6.69 24.48 -5.11
CA VAL A 122 -6.04 24.16 -3.83
C VAL A 122 -5.52 22.72 -3.86
N ARG A 123 -4.30 22.49 -3.38
CA ARG A 123 -3.74 21.15 -3.15
C ARG A 123 -3.42 20.94 -1.68
N ILE A 124 -3.90 19.83 -1.11
CA ILE A 124 -3.59 19.45 0.28
C ILE A 124 -2.63 18.25 0.29
N TYR A 125 -1.48 18.42 0.92
CA TYR A 125 -0.57 17.34 1.28
C TYR A 125 -0.94 16.77 2.66
N MET A 126 -1.06 15.44 2.72
CA MET A 126 -1.38 14.68 3.94
C MET A 126 -0.60 13.36 3.94
N ASP A 127 -0.28 12.78 5.09
CA ASP A 127 0.32 11.44 5.14
C ASP A 127 -0.73 10.31 5.18
N ASN A 128 -1.96 10.62 5.63
CA ASN A 128 -3.02 9.64 5.67
C ASN A 128 -3.58 9.33 4.27
N MET A 129 -3.11 8.21 3.70
CA MET A 129 -3.56 7.70 2.40
C MET A 129 -5.08 7.47 2.30
N VAL A 130 -5.80 7.29 3.41
CA VAL A 130 -7.27 7.18 3.38
C VAL A 130 -7.88 8.55 3.12
N ALA A 131 -7.52 9.58 3.88
CA ALA A 131 -8.03 10.94 3.67
C ALA A 131 -7.72 11.47 2.25
N VAL A 132 -6.47 11.27 1.77
CA VAL A 132 -6.08 11.57 0.37
C VAL A 132 -7.00 10.85 -0.63
N THR A 133 -7.27 9.57 -0.40
CA THR A 133 -8.15 8.77 -1.28
C THR A 133 -9.60 9.27 -1.29
N TYR A 134 -10.12 9.71 -0.14
CA TYR A 134 -11.48 10.26 -0.06
C TYR A 134 -11.60 11.60 -0.78
N ILE A 135 -10.62 12.50 -0.65
CA ILE A 135 -10.61 13.77 -1.41
C ILE A 135 -10.52 13.50 -2.92
N ASP A 136 -9.53 12.74 -3.39
CA ASP A 136 -9.28 12.51 -4.83
C ASP A 136 -10.36 11.67 -5.54
N LYS A 137 -11.03 10.76 -4.81
CA LYS A 137 -12.20 10.02 -5.33
C LYS A 137 -13.52 10.74 -5.08
N MET A 138 -13.49 11.83 -4.32
CA MET A 138 -14.66 12.57 -3.83
C MET A 138 -15.60 11.72 -2.96
N GLY A 139 -15.10 10.68 -2.29
CA GLY A 139 -15.88 9.84 -1.38
C GLY A 139 -15.33 8.41 -1.21
N GLY A 140 -16.11 7.57 -0.52
CA GLY A 140 -15.81 6.16 -0.31
C GLY A 140 -16.83 5.43 0.57
N ARG A 141 -16.57 4.14 0.81
CA ARG A 141 -17.54 3.19 1.42
C ARG A 141 -17.79 3.32 2.93
N ILE A 142 -17.10 4.21 3.64
CA ILE A 142 -17.30 4.44 5.09
C ILE A 142 -18.18 5.67 5.25
N GLN A 143 -19.42 5.49 5.73
CA GLN A 143 -20.44 6.54 5.74
C GLN A 143 -19.96 7.85 6.37
N SER A 144 -19.35 7.81 7.56
CA SER A 144 -18.89 9.02 8.25
C SER A 144 -17.83 9.80 7.45
N LEU A 145 -16.85 9.11 6.86
CA LEU A 145 -15.87 9.74 5.97
C LEU A 145 -16.54 10.26 4.69
N ASN A 146 -17.55 9.57 4.15
CA ASN A 146 -18.27 10.03 2.96
C ASN A 146 -19.11 11.30 3.24
N THR A 147 -19.77 11.38 4.40
CA THR A 147 -20.50 12.57 4.86
C THR A 147 -19.57 13.77 4.99
N LEU A 148 -18.45 13.64 5.70
CA LEU A 148 -17.45 14.70 5.82
C LEU A 148 -16.83 15.08 4.47
N THR A 149 -16.63 14.12 3.57
CA THR A 149 -16.16 14.39 2.20
C THR A 149 -17.19 15.18 1.38
N ARG A 150 -18.49 14.93 1.61
CA ARG A 150 -19.60 15.69 1.01
C ARG A 150 -19.62 17.13 1.49
N GLU A 151 -19.46 17.37 2.80
CA GLU A 151 -19.33 18.72 3.37
C GLU A 151 -18.13 19.49 2.76
N ILE A 152 -16.96 18.85 2.67
CA ILE A 152 -15.75 19.44 2.06
C ILE A 152 -16.02 19.84 0.61
N TRP A 153 -16.54 18.92 -0.22
CA TRP A 153 -16.75 19.21 -1.64
C TRP A 153 -17.89 20.19 -1.89
N GLN A 154 -18.98 20.15 -1.11
CA GLN A 154 -20.03 21.17 -1.15
C GLN A 154 -19.44 22.55 -0.81
N TRP A 155 -18.64 22.67 0.25
CA TRP A 155 -18.01 23.94 0.64
C TRP A 155 -17.06 24.50 -0.44
N CYS A 156 -16.34 23.62 -1.15
CA CYS A 156 -15.51 23.99 -2.30
C CYS A 156 -16.35 24.46 -3.52
N ILE A 157 -17.43 23.75 -3.84
CA ILE A 157 -18.29 24.04 -5.01
C ILE A 157 -18.89 25.44 -4.90
N HIS A 158 -19.41 25.83 -3.73
CA HIS A 158 -19.95 27.17 -3.46
C HIS A 158 -18.93 28.31 -3.63
N ARG A 159 -17.62 28.01 -3.73
CA ARG A 159 -16.52 28.97 -3.95
C ARG A 159 -15.83 28.81 -5.30
N ASN A 160 -16.33 27.96 -6.19
CA ASN A 160 -15.62 27.55 -7.42
C ASN A 160 -14.17 27.06 -7.14
N ILE A 161 -13.90 26.49 -5.96
CA ILE A 161 -12.60 25.93 -5.60
C ILE A 161 -12.46 24.52 -6.19
N TRP A 162 -11.37 24.26 -6.89
CA TRP A 162 -10.97 22.91 -7.25
C TRP A 162 -9.97 22.36 -6.23
N LEU A 163 -10.35 21.30 -5.52
CA LEU A 163 -9.50 20.62 -4.55
C LEU A 163 -8.74 19.44 -5.19
N SER A 164 -7.51 19.19 -4.74
CA SER A 164 -6.79 17.94 -4.98
C SER A 164 -6.01 17.53 -3.73
N ALA A 165 -5.82 16.23 -3.52
CA ALA A 165 -4.95 15.74 -2.45
C ALA A 165 -3.65 15.16 -3.02
N CYS A 166 -2.63 15.05 -2.18
CA CYS A 166 -1.42 14.29 -2.49
C CYS A 166 -0.84 13.69 -1.22
N HIS A 167 -0.34 12.45 -1.31
CA HIS A 167 0.32 11.80 -0.19
C HIS A 167 1.75 12.33 0.02
N LEU A 168 2.00 12.94 1.18
CA LEU A 168 3.31 13.33 1.68
C LEU A 168 3.67 12.39 2.84
N PRO A 169 4.77 11.60 2.80
CA PRO A 169 5.11 10.71 3.90
C PRO A 169 5.24 11.47 5.24
N GLY A 170 4.68 10.95 6.34
CA GLY A 170 4.64 11.66 7.63
C GLY A 170 6.01 12.16 8.13
N LYS A 171 7.08 11.40 7.87
CA LYS A 171 8.48 11.80 8.11
C LYS A 171 8.97 13.08 7.39
N THR A 172 8.13 13.64 6.51
CA THR A 172 8.35 14.90 5.78
C THR A 172 7.22 15.92 6.03
N ASN A 173 6.21 15.60 6.85
CA ASN A 173 5.10 16.48 7.23
C ASN A 173 5.39 17.29 8.51
N VAL A 174 6.68 17.53 8.81
CA VAL A 174 7.21 17.91 10.13
C VAL A 174 6.56 19.18 10.72
N GLU A 175 6.23 20.15 9.87
CA GLU A 175 5.60 21.41 10.28
C GLU A 175 4.18 21.18 10.82
N ALA A 176 3.36 20.44 10.08
CA ALA A 176 1.97 20.16 10.45
C ALA A 176 1.89 19.15 11.61
N ASP A 177 2.76 18.12 11.63
CA ASP A 177 2.89 17.15 12.73
C ASP A 177 3.28 17.83 14.06
N LYS A 178 4.19 18.81 14.03
CA LYS A 178 4.54 19.61 15.21
C LYS A 178 3.35 20.45 15.70
N LEU A 179 2.52 20.96 14.78
CA LEU A 179 1.35 21.79 15.10
C LEU A 179 0.18 20.95 15.65
N SER A 180 -0.05 19.75 15.11
CA SER A 180 -1.11 18.83 15.56
C SER A 180 -0.85 18.26 16.96
N ARG A 181 0.42 18.26 17.41
CA ARG A 181 0.90 17.78 18.73
C ARG A 181 1.14 18.91 19.75
N SER A 182 0.46 20.05 19.62
CA SER A 182 0.54 21.14 20.61
C SER A 182 0.01 20.70 21.98
N ASN A 183 0.80 20.87 23.04
CA ASN A 183 0.41 20.49 24.41
C ASN A 183 -0.05 21.66 25.31
N ASN A 184 0.15 22.93 24.92
CA ASN A 184 -0.38 24.05 25.69
C ASN A 184 -1.90 24.15 25.47
N THR A 185 -2.67 23.78 26.49
CA THR A 185 -4.15 23.82 26.53
C THR A 185 -4.71 25.07 27.20
N ASP A 186 -3.85 25.93 27.75
CA ASP A 186 -4.23 27.10 28.55
C ASP A 186 -4.99 28.14 27.71
N LEU A 187 -4.74 28.13 26.39
CA LEU A 187 -5.45 28.93 25.39
C LEU A 187 -6.89 28.49 25.11
N GLU A 188 -7.29 27.30 25.54
CA GLU A 188 -8.62 26.71 25.26
C GLU A 188 -9.58 26.78 26.46
N TRP A 189 -9.18 27.45 27.54
CA TRP A 189 -10.04 27.65 28.71
C TRP A 189 -11.19 28.62 28.36
N LYS A 190 -12.35 28.45 28.99
CA LYS A 190 -13.48 29.39 28.95
C LYS A 190 -14.20 29.43 30.29
N LEU A 191 -15.03 30.46 30.51
CA LEU A 191 -15.93 30.48 31.65
C LEU A 191 -16.98 29.36 31.50
N ASN A 192 -17.47 28.85 32.63
CA ASN A 192 -18.61 27.93 32.61
C ASN A 192 -19.79 28.61 31.90
N THR A 193 -20.45 27.90 30.98
CA THR A 193 -21.49 28.49 30.12
C THR A 193 -22.64 29.11 30.90
N ASN A 194 -23.04 28.53 32.04
CA ASN A 194 -24.11 29.09 32.88
C ASN A 194 -23.65 30.38 33.58
N VAL A 195 -22.41 30.41 34.07
CA VAL A 195 -21.81 31.62 34.68
C VAL A 195 -21.67 32.74 33.65
N PHE A 196 -21.24 32.41 32.43
CA PHE A 196 -21.20 33.37 31.31
C PHE A 196 -22.58 33.88 30.93
N MET A 197 -23.61 33.02 30.90
CA MET A 197 -24.99 33.45 30.66
C MET A 197 -25.50 34.41 31.74
N CYS A 198 -25.19 34.18 33.02
CA CYS A 198 -25.49 35.12 34.09
C CYS A 198 -24.77 36.47 33.89
N ILE A 199 -23.47 36.46 33.57
CA ILE A 199 -22.68 37.68 33.29
C ILE A 199 -23.28 38.42 32.08
N ASN A 200 -23.62 37.73 31.00
CA ASN A 200 -24.22 38.31 29.81
C ASN A 200 -25.66 38.83 30.04
N SER A 201 -26.38 38.31 31.04
CA SER A 201 -27.68 38.82 31.46
C SER A 201 -27.61 40.07 32.35
N ILE A 202 -26.44 40.39 32.91
CA ILE A 202 -26.22 41.55 33.79
C ILE A 202 -25.48 42.68 33.07
N TYR A 203 -24.48 42.32 32.25
CA TYR A 203 -23.55 43.25 31.59
C TYR A 203 -23.57 43.19 30.05
N GLY A 204 -24.38 42.31 29.47
CA GLY A 204 -24.52 42.16 28.02
C GLY A 204 -25.71 42.95 27.43
N PRO A 205 -26.10 42.64 26.18
CA PRO A 205 -25.56 41.59 25.32
C PRO A 205 -24.13 41.88 24.86
N HIS A 206 -23.25 40.87 24.94
CA HIS A 206 -21.91 40.93 24.35
C HIS A 206 -21.97 40.46 22.88
N ASP A 207 -21.43 41.25 21.95
CA ASP A 207 -21.52 40.98 20.51
C ASP A 207 -20.48 39.99 19.97
N ILE A 208 -19.27 39.94 20.56
CA ILE A 208 -18.13 39.22 19.98
C ILE A 208 -17.18 38.68 21.06
N ASP A 209 -16.70 37.45 20.86
CA ASP A 209 -15.76 36.76 21.75
C ASP A 209 -14.31 36.97 21.27
N LEU A 210 -13.39 37.31 22.17
CA LEU A 210 -12.03 37.76 21.80
C LEU A 210 -10.94 36.80 22.28
N PHE A 211 -10.07 36.44 21.33
CA PHE A 211 -9.01 35.43 21.45
C PHE A 211 -9.52 33.98 21.60
N ALA A 212 -10.81 33.75 21.35
CA ALA A 212 -11.44 32.43 21.37
C ALA A 212 -11.11 31.55 20.15
N SER A 213 -11.48 30.28 20.26
CA SER A 213 -11.32 29.20 19.29
C SER A 213 -12.67 28.54 19.00
N ARG A 214 -12.72 27.74 17.94
CA ARG A 214 -13.85 26.89 17.56
C ARG A 214 -14.35 25.92 18.64
N ILE A 215 -13.66 25.75 19.78
CA ILE A 215 -14.12 24.93 20.91
C ILE A 215 -14.42 25.73 22.19
N ASN A 216 -13.74 26.85 22.43
CA ASN A 216 -13.94 27.65 23.64
C ASN A 216 -14.82 28.90 23.44
N HIS A 217 -15.17 29.31 22.22
CA HIS A 217 -16.09 30.44 22.01
C HIS A 217 -17.44 30.25 22.73
N GLN A 218 -18.01 31.37 23.18
CA GLN A 218 -19.28 31.44 23.92
C GLN A 218 -20.35 32.29 23.21
N LEU A 219 -19.95 33.09 22.21
CA LEU A 219 -20.82 33.90 21.36
C LEU A 219 -20.77 33.39 19.91
N SER A 220 -21.74 33.77 19.08
CA SER A 220 -21.81 33.34 17.67
C SER A 220 -20.70 33.94 16.80
N ARG A 221 -20.20 35.13 17.18
CA ARG A 221 -19.12 35.87 16.51
C ARG A 221 -17.87 35.81 17.39
N TYR A 222 -16.70 35.54 16.80
CA TYR A 222 -15.44 35.53 17.56
C TYR A 222 -14.21 35.89 16.71
N ILE A 223 -13.17 36.40 17.38
CA ILE A 223 -11.84 36.69 16.82
C ILE A 223 -10.83 35.78 17.50
N SER A 224 -10.03 35.06 16.71
CA SER A 224 -9.10 34.04 17.21
C SER A 224 -7.65 34.53 17.29
N TYR A 225 -6.77 33.82 18.00
CA TYR A 225 -5.33 34.16 18.04
C TYR A 225 -4.59 33.81 16.75
N LEU A 226 -4.80 32.58 16.25
CA LEU A 226 -4.35 32.09 14.92
C LEU A 226 -5.55 31.97 13.97
N PRO A 227 -5.35 31.84 12.64
CA PRO A 227 -6.47 31.66 11.70
C PRO A 227 -7.29 30.40 12.04
N ASP A 228 -8.54 30.57 12.49
CA ASP A 228 -9.39 29.50 13.02
C ASP A 228 -10.70 29.36 12.20
N PRO A 229 -11.29 28.16 12.07
CA PRO A 229 -12.42 27.94 11.16
C PRO A 229 -13.66 28.73 11.58
N ASN A 230 -14.15 29.58 10.68
CA ASN A 230 -15.32 30.46 10.86
C ASN A 230 -15.16 31.61 11.90
N ALA A 231 -13.95 31.91 12.39
CA ALA A 231 -13.69 33.17 13.09
C ALA A 231 -13.83 34.39 12.14
N GLU A 232 -14.24 35.55 12.65
CA GLU A 232 -14.40 36.78 11.85
C GLU A 232 -13.05 37.38 11.45
N ALA A 233 -12.06 37.31 12.35
CA ALA A 233 -10.69 37.73 12.11
C ALA A 233 -9.70 36.99 13.03
N HIS A 234 -8.40 37.19 12.84
CA HIS A 234 -7.36 36.54 13.66
C HIS A 234 -6.19 37.48 14.03
N GLY A 235 -5.77 37.46 15.29
CA GLY A 235 -4.56 38.15 15.78
C GLY A 235 -4.76 39.58 16.34
N ARG A 236 -3.70 40.09 16.98
CA ARG A 236 -3.71 41.26 17.91
C ARG A 236 -3.93 42.65 17.26
N LYS A 237 -4.22 42.75 15.95
CA LYS A 237 -4.37 44.03 15.21
C LYS A 237 -5.67 44.15 14.40
N SER A 238 -6.61 43.22 14.58
CA SER A 238 -7.70 42.98 13.62
C SER A 238 -8.95 43.86 13.76
N TYR A 239 -8.92 44.85 14.66
CA TYR A 239 -10.02 45.79 14.86
C TYR A 239 -9.96 46.95 13.86
N PRO A 240 -11.06 47.25 13.14
CA PRO A 240 -11.24 48.56 12.54
C PRO A 240 -11.32 49.62 13.64
N LYS A 241 -10.69 50.78 13.44
CA LYS A 241 -11.11 51.99 14.16
C LYS A 241 -12.42 52.47 13.52
N THR A 242 -13.54 52.24 14.19
CA THR A 242 -14.81 52.90 13.84
C THR A 242 -14.89 54.23 14.57
N ASP A 243 -15.04 55.33 13.83
CA ASP A 243 -15.08 56.68 14.40
C ASP A 243 -16.38 56.93 15.19
N PHE A 244 -16.32 56.75 16.51
CA PHE A 244 -17.31 57.33 17.43
C PHE A 244 -16.82 58.70 17.91
N GLY A 245 -17.24 59.75 17.22
CA GLY A 245 -17.03 61.13 17.67
C GLY A 245 -17.95 61.43 18.86
N GLY A 246 -17.39 61.52 20.08
CA GLY A 246 -18.21 61.68 21.29
C GLY A 246 -17.44 61.95 22.58
N SER A 247 -16.91 63.17 22.73
CA SER A 247 -16.35 63.75 23.97
C SER A 247 -15.11 63.09 24.59
N ARG A 248 -14.35 63.89 25.34
CA ARG A 248 -13.27 63.42 26.21
C ARG A 248 -13.86 63.02 27.56
N ASN A 249 -13.51 61.83 28.08
CA ASN A 249 -13.00 61.67 29.45
C ASN A 249 -12.48 60.24 29.71
N ASN A 250 -11.62 60.12 30.72
CA ASN A 250 -10.82 58.96 31.12
C ASN A 250 -11.50 57.58 31.00
N LEU A 251 -10.77 56.61 30.43
CA LEU A 251 -10.59 55.28 31.03
C LEU A 251 -9.27 54.63 30.54
N ASN A 252 -8.61 53.88 31.43
CA ASN A 252 -7.19 53.54 31.31
C ASN A 252 -6.86 52.58 30.16
N SER A 253 -5.91 52.93 29.30
CA SER A 253 -5.31 51.99 28.34
C SER A 253 -4.21 51.15 29.01
N THR A 254 -4.57 50.01 29.60
CA THR A 254 -3.60 49.04 30.09
C THR A 254 -2.90 48.33 28.93
N PHE A 255 -1.67 48.76 28.62
CA PHE A 255 -0.72 47.95 27.87
C PHE A 255 -0.35 46.72 28.72
N VAL A 256 -0.94 45.56 28.43
CA VAL A 256 -0.63 44.30 29.14
C VAL A 256 0.57 43.61 28.46
N GLU A 257 1.54 43.26 29.31
CA GLU A 257 2.97 43.14 28.98
C GLU A 257 3.44 41.75 28.50
N HIS A 258 4.77 41.57 28.49
CA HIS A 258 5.49 40.33 28.22
C HIS A 258 5.14 39.21 29.21
N SER A 259 4.90 38.00 28.68
CA SER A 259 4.96 36.75 29.45
C SER A 259 6.40 36.29 29.68
N THR A 260 7.19 37.06 30.44
CA THR A 260 8.56 36.68 30.83
C THR A 260 8.80 36.99 32.31
N LEU A 261 8.55 36.01 33.20
CA LEU A 261 8.82 36.14 34.64
C LEU A 261 9.37 34.84 35.26
N VAL A 262 10.70 34.76 35.40
CA VAL A 262 11.37 34.39 36.66
C VAL A 262 12.70 35.16 36.71
N PRO A 263 12.99 35.99 37.72
CA PRO A 263 14.32 36.57 37.91
C PRO A 263 15.23 35.63 38.71
N SER A 264 16.54 35.72 38.51
CA SER A 264 17.55 35.06 39.38
C SER A 264 18.81 35.91 39.38
N ASN A 265 19.06 36.62 40.47
CA ASN A 265 20.08 37.65 40.56
C ASN A 265 21.01 37.39 41.75
N THR A 266 22.24 36.96 41.49
CA THR A 266 23.31 36.87 42.51
C THR A 266 24.67 37.22 41.90
N ALA A 267 25.31 38.24 42.48
CA ALA A 267 26.76 38.53 42.47
C ALA A 267 27.49 38.73 41.12
N SER A 268 27.75 40.01 40.82
CA SER A 268 29.12 40.58 40.69
C SER A 268 30.27 39.70 40.19
N TYR A 269 30.94 40.12 39.11
CA TYR A 269 32.26 40.78 39.24
C TYR A 269 32.63 41.61 37.99
N CYS A 270 33.50 42.60 38.15
CA CYS A 270 33.85 43.58 37.11
C CYS A 270 35.12 43.23 36.32
N SER A 271 35.03 43.24 34.99
CA SER A 271 36.06 43.62 33.98
C SER A 271 35.60 43.09 32.60
N GLY A 272 35.81 43.74 31.45
CA GLY A 272 36.41 45.04 31.17
C GLY A 272 37.66 44.93 30.29
N PHE A 273 37.52 45.16 28.98
CA PHE A 273 38.43 45.92 28.09
C PHE A 273 37.92 45.93 26.63
N LEU A 274 38.48 46.80 25.78
CA LEU A 274 38.04 47.06 24.39
C LEU A 274 39.01 46.49 23.33
N HIS A 275 38.55 46.58 22.07
CA HIS A 275 39.29 46.98 20.84
C HIS A 275 39.68 45.96 19.73
N ASN A 276 39.29 46.37 18.51
CA ASN A 276 40.01 46.40 17.22
C ASN A 276 40.53 45.13 16.51
N THR A 277 39.76 44.70 15.49
CA THR A 277 40.05 44.87 14.03
C THR A 277 41.47 44.75 13.44
N GLN A 278 41.52 44.15 12.22
CA GLN A 278 42.62 44.10 11.22
C GLN A 278 43.78 43.12 11.56
N GLY A 279 44.34 42.30 10.66
CA GLY A 279 44.10 42.06 9.22
C GLY A 279 45.41 42.05 8.39
N LYS A 280 45.76 40.93 7.69
CA LYS A 280 46.88 40.69 6.71
C LYS A 280 47.17 39.16 6.61
N ARG A 281 47.77 38.54 5.56
CA ARG A 281 48.00 38.89 4.13
C ARG A 281 48.35 37.62 3.29
N THR A 282 47.92 37.61 2.01
CA THR A 282 48.45 36.97 0.77
C THR A 282 49.56 35.87 0.75
N THR A 283 49.25 34.78 0.00
CA THR A 283 49.96 34.23 -1.21
C THR A 283 48.89 33.58 -2.15
N VAL A 284 48.99 33.38 -3.48
CA VAL A 284 49.98 33.54 -4.59
C VAL A 284 50.79 32.27 -4.97
N VAL A 285 51.13 32.13 -6.28
CA VAL A 285 51.85 31.03 -7.01
C VAL A 285 50.96 29.83 -7.42
N ASP A 286 50.36 29.76 -8.63
CA ASP A 286 50.89 29.46 -10.01
C ASP A 286 50.87 27.94 -10.37
N THR A 287 50.83 27.45 -11.62
CA THR A 287 50.28 27.87 -12.95
C THR A 287 50.46 26.69 -13.93
N ALA A 288 49.70 26.63 -15.05
CA ALA A 288 50.03 26.02 -16.38
C ALA A 288 49.06 24.98 -17.00
N ASN A 289 48.46 25.41 -18.13
CA ASN A 289 48.23 24.72 -19.41
C ASN A 289 47.43 23.40 -19.55
N ARG A 290 46.44 23.48 -20.43
CA ARG A 290 45.86 22.39 -21.24
C ARG A 290 46.79 22.02 -22.40
N SER A 291 46.66 20.80 -22.92
CA SER A 291 46.80 20.53 -24.35
C SER A 291 45.71 19.53 -24.79
N SER A 292 45.29 19.63 -26.05
CA SER A 292 44.19 18.82 -26.62
C SER A 292 44.71 17.84 -27.66
N LYS A 293 44.18 16.61 -27.65
CA LYS A 293 44.28 15.66 -28.76
C LYS A 293 42.98 14.88 -28.91
N GLU A 294 42.54 14.77 -30.16
CA GLU A 294 41.46 13.87 -30.58
C GLU A 294 42.00 12.45 -30.72
N THR A 295 41.14 11.44 -30.58
CA THR A 295 41.52 10.03 -30.79
C THR A 295 40.40 9.27 -31.51
N SER A 296 40.79 8.32 -32.36
CA SER A 296 39.95 7.54 -33.26
C SER A 296 39.00 6.55 -32.56
N VAL A 297 37.92 6.18 -33.25
CA VAL A 297 36.88 5.28 -32.76
C VAL A 297 37.28 3.80 -32.93
N GLU A 298 37.76 3.18 -31.85
CA GLU A 298 37.89 1.72 -31.77
C GLU A 298 36.63 1.05 -31.19
N LYS A 299 36.26 -0.12 -31.75
CA LYS A 299 35.12 -0.94 -31.30
C LYS A 299 35.50 -1.79 -30.08
N THR A 300 35.48 -1.19 -28.89
CA THR A 300 35.69 -1.91 -27.63
C THR A 300 34.39 -2.55 -27.09
N ASP A 301 34.44 -3.81 -26.65
CA ASP A 301 33.30 -4.47 -25.98
C ASP A 301 33.20 -3.97 -24.53
N PHE A 302 32.22 -3.09 -24.27
CA PHE A 302 32.10 -2.40 -22.99
C PHE A 302 31.76 -3.34 -21.83
N GLY A 303 32.77 -3.67 -21.03
CA GLY A 303 32.65 -4.51 -19.85
C GLY A 303 31.65 -3.95 -18.82
N CYS A 304 30.74 -4.79 -18.33
CA CYS A 304 29.62 -4.37 -17.48
C CYS A 304 30.05 -3.60 -16.20
N LEU A 305 31.21 -3.94 -15.64
CA LEU A 305 31.80 -3.28 -14.47
C LEU A 305 32.32 -1.88 -14.80
N GLN A 306 32.77 -1.65 -16.03
CA GLN A 306 33.32 -0.38 -16.50
C GLN A 306 32.21 0.68 -16.60
N ILE A 307 31.03 0.32 -17.11
CA ILE A 307 29.87 1.23 -17.16
C ILE A 307 29.45 1.68 -15.75
N VAL A 308 29.34 0.75 -14.80
CA VAL A 308 28.92 1.08 -13.43
C VAL A 308 30.05 1.80 -12.67
N GLY A 309 31.32 1.46 -12.94
CA GLY A 309 32.48 2.20 -12.47
C GLY A 309 32.47 3.65 -12.97
N GLN A 310 32.21 3.87 -14.26
CA GLN A 310 32.14 5.19 -14.88
C GLN A 310 31.01 6.04 -14.30
N ILE A 311 29.82 5.45 -14.12
CA ILE A 311 28.67 6.11 -13.46
C ILE A 311 29.07 6.66 -12.10
N VAL A 312 29.82 5.88 -11.30
CA VAL A 312 30.19 6.31 -9.94
C VAL A 312 31.43 7.20 -9.91
N GLN A 313 32.40 7.01 -10.81
CA GLN A 313 33.52 7.95 -11.02
C GLN A 313 33.00 9.34 -11.40
N ASN A 314 31.98 9.41 -12.27
CA ASN A 314 31.30 10.66 -12.65
C ASN A 314 30.51 11.30 -11.49
N THR A 315 30.38 10.64 -10.32
CA THR A 315 29.85 11.24 -9.07
C THR A 315 30.92 11.64 -8.06
N GLY A 316 32.21 11.50 -8.38
CA GLY A 316 33.32 11.86 -7.49
C GLY A 316 33.53 10.92 -6.29
N LEU A 317 32.81 9.80 -6.22
CA LEU A 317 32.94 8.83 -5.12
C LEU A 317 34.20 7.97 -5.26
N SER A 318 34.83 7.65 -4.13
CA SER A 318 35.97 6.72 -4.09
C SER A 318 35.58 5.31 -4.51
N LYS A 319 36.52 4.53 -5.05
CA LYS A 319 36.27 3.16 -5.52
C LYS A 319 35.64 2.25 -4.45
N LYS A 320 36.08 2.36 -3.19
CA LYS A 320 35.49 1.61 -2.06
C LYS A 320 34.05 2.03 -1.77
N ALA A 321 33.75 3.33 -1.83
CA ALA A 321 32.37 3.81 -1.68
C ALA A 321 31.48 3.35 -2.86
N ALA A 322 32.03 3.31 -4.08
CA ALA A 322 31.33 2.80 -5.26
C ALA A 322 30.91 1.33 -5.09
N GLU A 323 31.84 0.46 -4.68
CA GLU A 323 31.58 -0.96 -4.44
C GLU A 323 30.48 -1.17 -3.39
N ILE A 324 30.46 -0.35 -2.33
CA ILE A 324 29.38 -0.36 -1.32
C ILE A 324 28.05 0.11 -1.92
N VAL A 325 28.00 1.20 -2.69
CA VAL A 325 26.77 1.69 -3.34
C VAL A 325 26.21 0.63 -4.31
N ILE A 326 27.06 -0.04 -5.07
CA ILE A 326 26.67 -1.12 -6.00
C ILE A 326 26.09 -2.32 -5.25
N SER A 327 26.56 -2.62 -4.03
CA SER A 327 26.04 -3.71 -3.18
C SER A 327 24.59 -3.51 -2.72
N SER A 328 24.06 -2.27 -2.77
CA SER A 328 22.67 -1.97 -2.39
C SER A 328 21.63 -2.72 -3.26
N TRP A 329 21.98 -3.02 -4.52
CA TRP A 329 21.22 -3.93 -5.37
C TRP A 329 21.72 -5.36 -5.20
N ARG A 330 20.84 -6.26 -4.76
CA ARG A 330 21.13 -7.70 -4.67
C ARG A 330 21.54 -8.26 -6.04
N GLN A 331 22.45 -9.23 -6.06
CA GLN A 331 22.95 -9.89 -7.28
C GLN A 331 21.86 -10.34 -8.27
N SER A 332 20.70 -10.81 -7.79
CA SER A 332 19.57 -11.18 -8.65
C SER A 332 18.96 -9.99 -9.38
N THR A 333 18.89 -8.83 -8.72
CA THR A 333 18.39 -7.57 -9.30
C THR A 333 19.42 -7.01 -10.27
N GLN A 334 20.71 -7.02 -9.90
CA GLN A 334 21.81 -6.66 -10.80
C GLN A 334 21.75 -7.49 -12.11
N LYS A 335 21.77 -8.83 -12.02
CA LYS A 335 21.68 -9.72 -13.19
C LYS A 335 20.44 -9.44 -14.07
N GLN A 336 19.28 -9.17 -13.45
CA GLN A 336 18.05 -8.83 -14.17
C GLN A 336 18.11 -7.46 -14.86
N TYR A 337 18.73 -6.46 -14.23
CA TYR A 337 18.89 -5.11 -14.78
C TYR A 337 19.97 -5.06 -15.86
N TRP A 338 21.07 -5.81 -15.71
CA TRP A 338 22.20 -5.86 -16.65
C TRP A 338 21.73 -6.30 -18.05
N THR A 339 20.75 -7.20 -18.13
CA THR A 339 20.12 -7.62 -19.40
C THR A 339 19.53 -6.44 -20.19
N TYR A 340 19.01 -5.42 -19.50
CA TYR A 340 18.45 -4.23 -20.14
C TYR A 340 19.47 -3.10 -20.28
N LEU A 341 20.40 -2.96 -19.33
CA LEU A 341 21.50 -1.99 -19.43
C LEU A 341 22.42 -2.31 -20.62
N LYS A 342 22.74 -3.58 -20.90
CA LYS A 342 23.47 -3.97 -22.12
C LYS A 342 22.71 -3.56 -23.38
N LYS A 343 21.40 -3.86 -23.47
CA LYS A 343 20.56 -3.45 -24.61
C LYS A 343 20.49 -1.93 -24.77
N TRP A 344 20.44 -1.18 -23.68
CA TRP A 344 20.50 0.29 -23.68
C TRP A 344 21.82 0.79 -24.26
N CYS A 345 22.96 0.28 -23.80
CA CYS A 345 24.26 0.66 -24.35
C CYS A 345 24.37 0.34 -25.85
N THR A 346 23.89 -0.83 -26.30
CA THR A 346 23.85 -1.16 -27.75
C THR A 346 23.01 -0.14 -28.53
N PHE A 347 21.82 0.22 -28.03
CA PHE A 347 20.94 1.21 -28.64
C PHE A 347 21.59 2.61 -28.70
N CYS A 348 22.20 3.05 -27.60
CA CYS A 348 22.95 4.31 -27.53
C CYS A 348 24.10 4.36 -28.54
N CYS A 349 24.94 3.33 -28.59
CA CYS A 349 26.06 3.26 -29.54
C CYS A 349 25.57 3.26 -31.00
N GLN A 350 24.45 2.59 -31.31
CA GLN A 350 23.87 2.58 -32.65
C GLN A 350 23.30 3.94 -33.08
N ARG A 351 22.71 4.71 -32.15
CA ARG A 351 22.11 6.02 -32.42
C ARG A 351 23.01 7.22 -32.07
N LYS A 352 24.25 6.99 -31.63
CA LYS A 352 25.21 8.01 -31.13
C LYS A 352 24.67 8.86 -29.95
N ILE A 353 23.90 8.25 -29.06
CA ILE A 353 23.31 8.89 -27.87
C ILE A 353 24.26 8.70 -26.67
N ASP A 354 24.43 9.73 -25.84
CA ASP A 354 25.17 9.59 -24.58
C ASP A 354 24.44 8.66 -23.59
N ILE A 355 25.18 7.68 -23.05
CA ILE A 355 24.63 6.63 -22.18
C ILE A 355 24.16 7.19 -20.82
N PHE A 356 24.74 8.30 -20.37
CA PHE A 356 24.56 8.91 -19.06
C PHE A 356 23.71 10.19 -19.10
N THR A 357 23.64 10.92 -20.21
CA THR A 357 22.81 12.14 -20.41
C THR A 357 21.72 12.02 -21.49
N PRO A 358 20.97 10.90 -21.60
CA PRO A 358 19.91 10.77 -22.59
C PRO A 358 18.77 11.77 -22.36
N THR A 359 18.11 12.15 -23.44
CA THR A 359 16.84 12.89 -23.41
C THR A 359 15.68 11.99 -22.99
N GLU A 360 14.52 12.58 -22.67
CA GLU A 360 13.31 11.79 -22.43
C GLU A 360 12.85 11.02 -23.69
N VAL A 361 13.11 11.57 -24.89
CA VAL A 361 12.77 10.92 -26.17
C VAL A 361 13.58 9.65 -26.37
N ASP A 362 14.89 9.69 -26.11
CA ASP A 362 15.79 8.53 -26.25
C ASP A 362 15.36 7.34 -25.38
N VAL A 363 14.92 7.62 -24.15
CA VAL A 363 14.40 6.60 -23.24
C VAL A 363 13.09 6.02 -23.75
N VAL A 364 12.18 6.86 -24.27
CA VAL A 364 10.91 6.39 -24.85
C VAL A 364 11.18 5.51 -26.08
N GLU A 365 12.04 5.95 -26.99
CA GLU A 365 12.44 5.21 -28.19
C GLU A 365 13.05 3.84 -27.88
N PHE A 366 13.95 3.75 -26.89
CA PHE A 366 14.47 2.46 -26.43
C PHE A 366 13.39 1.53 -25.88
N LEU A 367 12.42 2.08 -25.13
CA LEU A 367 11.29 1.30 -24.62
C LEU A 367 10.30 0.90 -25.75
N THR A 368 10.22 1.66 -26.85
CA THR A 368 9.54 1.28 -28.10
C THR A 368 10.20 0.06 -28.74
N VAL A 369 11.52 0.07 -28.94
CA VAL A 369 12.27 -1.07 -29.50
C VAL A 369 12.06 -2.35 -28.67
N LEU A 370 11.99 -2.23 -27.32
CA LEU A 370 11.63 -3.37 -26.47
C LEU A 370 10.17 -3.83 -26.64
N TYR A 371 9.22 -2.91 -26.79
CA TYR A 371 7.81 -3.23 -27.01
C TYR A 371 7.58 -3.98 -28.34
N GLU A 372 8.25 -3.52 -29.40
CA GLU A 372 8.26 -4.10 -30.74
C GLU A 372 8.94 -5.47 -30.77
N SER A 373 10.01 -5.67 -30.00
CA SER A 373 10.64 -6.99 -29.79
C SER A 373 9.76 -7.97 -28.97
N GLY A 374 8.45 -7.74 -28.88
CA GLY A 374 7.45 -8.64 -28.33
C GLY A 374 7.43 -8.78 -26.79
N VAL A 375 8.31 -8.12 -26.04
CA VAL A 375 8.38 -8.38 -24.59
C VAL A 375 7.16 -7.83 -23.83
N GLY A 376 6.82 -8.50 -22.73
CA GLY A 376 5.68 -8.13 -21.88
C GLY A 376 5.92 -6.86 -21.04
N TYR A 377 4.84 -6.23 -20.59
CA TYR A 377 4.87 -4.99 -19.80
C TYR A 377 5.81 -5.04 -18.59
N SER A 378 5.88 -6.19 -17.89
CA SER A 378 6.78 -6.37 -16.74
C SER A 378 8.27 -6.26 -17.12
N SER A 379 8.65 -6.70 -18.32
CA SER A 379 10.00 -6.62 -18.84
C SER A 379 10.37 -5.19 -19.21
N ILE A 380 9.48 -4.49 -19.92
CA ILE A 380 9.66 -3.07 -20.30
C ILE A 380 9.73 -2.19 -19.03
N ASN A 381 8.88 -2.44 -18.04
CA ASN A 381 8.93 -1.76 -16.75
C ASN A 381 10.20 -2.12 -15.94
N THR A 382 10.76 -3.32 -16.12
CA THR A 382 12.08 -3.67 -15.56
C THR A 382 13.18 -2.85 -16.24
N ALA A 383 13.16 -2.69 -17.56
CA ALA A 383 14.11 -1.87 -18.31
C ALA A 383 14.09 -0.41 -17.82
N ARG A 384 12.90 0.21 -17.76
CA ARG A 384 12.71 1.55 -17.14
C ARG A 384 13.30 1.60 -15.72
N SER A 385 13.07 0.57 -14.91
CA SER A 385 13.57 0.53 -13.52
C SER A 385 15.08 0.41 -13.43
N ALA A 386 15.73 -0.26 -14.38
CA ALA A 386 17.19 -0.35 -14.49
C ALA A 386 17.80 1.02 -14.84
N LEU A 387 17.32 1.66 -15.91
CA LEU A 387 17.76 3.02 -16.31
C LEU A 387 17.56 4.02 -15.16
N SER A 388 16.38 4.00 -14.55
CA SER A 388 16.01 4.83 -13.39
C SER A 388 16.73 4.49 -12.07
N SER A 389 17.57 3.45 -12.04
CA SER A 389 18.41 3.13 -10.87
C SER A 389 19.87 3.52 -11.09
N TYR A 390 20.35 3.49 -12.34
CA TYR A 390 21.77 3.66 -12.68
C TYR A 390 22.11 5.03 -13.27
N LEU A 391 21.24 5.63 -14.08
CA LEU A 391 21.55 6.85 -14.85
C LEU A 391 21.15 8.17 -14.15
N THR A 392 20.71 8.09 -12.89
CA THR A 392 20.22 9.24 -12.11
C THR A 392 20.80 9.32 -10.69
N LEU A 393 21.94 8.69 -10.45
CA LEU A 393 22.81 9.08 -9.33
C LEU A 393 23.20 10.56 -9.54
N GLY A 394 22.89 11.43 -8.58
CA GLY A 394 23.17 12.87 -8.67
C GLY A 394 22.19 13.73 -9.48
N LYS A 395 21.05 13.19 -9.96
CA LYS A 395 20.03 13.97 -10.70
C LYS A 395 18.75 14.19 -9.89
N THR A 396 18.10 15.34 -10.11
CA THR A 396 16.91 15.78 -9.35
C THR A 396 15.67 14.91 -9.53
N LEU A 397 15.48 14.28 -10.71
CA LEU A 397 14.33 13.41 -10.98
C LEU A 397 14.77 12.10 -11.67
N PRO A 398 14.46 10.91 -11.10
CA PRO A 398 14.79 9.63 -11.73
C PRO A 398 14.07 9.45 -13.07
N ILE A 399 14.75 8.87 -14.08
CA ILE A 399 14.21 8.60 -15.44
C ILE A 399 12.83 7.95 -15.39
N GLY A 400 12.65 7.02 -14.45
CA GLY A 400 11.42 6.28 -14.29
C GLY A 400 10.22 7.09 -13.80
N GLN A 401 10.41 8.36 -13.46
CA GLN A 401 9.37 9.33 -13.08
C GLN A 401 9.14 10.41 -14.14
N TRP A 402 9.88 10.44 -15.26
CA TRP A 402 9.73 11.47 -16.29
C TRP A 402 8.34 11.37 -16.98
N PRO A 403 7.72 12.50 -17.43
CA PRO A 403 6.32 12.53 -17.86
C PRO A 403 5.95 11.63 -19.05
N LEU A 404 6.70 11.69 -20.15
CA LEU A 404 6.51 10.84 -21.32
C LEU A 404 6.86 9.38 -21.01
N VAL A 405 7.87 9.09 -20.18
CA VAL A 405 8.20 7.71 -19.76
C VAL A 405 7.03 7.06 -19.00
N LYS A 406 6.36 7.82 -18.12
CA LYS A 406 5.13 7.37 -17.43
C LYS A 406 3.96 7.18 -18.41
N ARG A 407 3.77 8.13 -19.33
CA ARG A 407 2.72 8.12 -20.37
C ARG A 407 2.90 6.96 -21.36
N PHE A 408 4.14 6.65 -21.73
CA PHE A 408 4.52 5.52 -22.58
C PHE A 408 4.18 4.19 -21.92
N LEU A 409 4.59 3.96 -20.67
CA LEU A 409 4.19 2.73 -19.95
C LEU A 409 2.67 2.60 -19.81
N ARG A 410 1.94 3.71 -19.60
CA ARG A 410 0.47 3.67 -19.62
C ARG A 410 -0.08 3.29 -21.00
N GLY A 411 0.54 3.78 -22.08
CA GLY A 411 0.25 3.37 -23.46
C GLY A 411 0.50 1.88 -23.72
N VAL A 412 1.65 1.35 -23.29
CA VAL A 412 1.98 -0.08 -23.38
C VAL A 412 0.97 -0.92 -22.62
N TYR A 413 0.59 -0.54 -21.40
CA TYR A 413 -0.44 -1.25 -20.63
C TYR A 413 -1.81 -1.23 -21.33
N ASN A 414 -2.20 -0.10 -21.94
CA ASN A 414 -3.46 0.01 -22.65
C ASN A 414 -3.46 -0.79 -23.97
N LYS A 415 -2.35 -0.81 -24.73
CA LYS A 415 -2.21 -1.57 -25.99
C LYS A 415 -1.97 -3.07 -25.79
N ARG A 416 -1.30 -3.47 -24.70
CA ARG A 416 -0.97 -4.87 -24.36
C ARG A 416 -1.23 -5.10 -22.85
N PRO A 417 -2.50 -5.13 -22.42
CA PRO A 417 -2.85 -5.30 -21.00
C PRO A 417 -2.38 -6.66 -20.49
N MET A 418 -1.85 -6.68 -19.27
CA MET A 418 -1.46 -7.93 -18.59
C MET A 418 -2.29 -8.12 -17.33
N PHE A 419 -2.93 -9.29 -17.23
CA PHE A 419 -3.76 -9.69 -16.10
C PHE A 419 -3.01 -10.63 -15.15
N PRO A 420 -3.46 -10.82 -13.89
CA PRO A 420 -2.86 -11.79 -12.98
C PRO A 420 -2.92 -13.22 -13.55
N ARG A 421 -1.77 -13.93 -13.54
CA ARG A 421 -1.64 -15.28 -14.11
C ARG A 421 -2.63 -16.31 -13.53
N TYR A 422 -3.07 -16.11 -12.29
CA TYR A 422 -3.99 -17.00 -11.59
C TYR A 422 -5.19 -16.22 -11.07
N GLN A 423 -6.39 -16.56 -11.57
CA GLN A 423 -7.69 -16.08 -11.07
C GLN A 423 -8.37 -17.12 -10.16
N GLN A 424 -8.00 -18.40 -10.32
CA GLN A 424 -8.39 -19.53 -9.47
C GLN A 424 -7.12 -20.26 -8.97
N THR A 425 -7.29 -21.24 -8.09
CA THR A 425 -6.24 -22.18 -7.62
C THR A 425 -6.70 -23.62 -7.76
N TRP A 426 -5.75 -24.57 -7.74
CA TRP A 426 -6.05 -26.00 -7.54
C TRP A 426 -6.41 -26.29 -6.07
N ASP A 427 -7.09 -27.40 -5.81
CA ASP A 427 -7.44 -27.81 -4.45
C ASP A 427 -6.32 -28.57 -3.74
N VAL A 428 -6.09 -28.22 -2.48
CA VAL A 428 -4.96 -28.72 -1.69
C VAL A 428 -5.16 -30.17 -1.26
N ASN A 429 -6.41 -30.61 -1.07
CA ASN A 429 -6.74 -31.96 -0.62
C ASN A 429 -6.19 -33.04 -1.56
N VAL A 430 -6.32 -32.85 -2.88
CA VAL A 430 -5.76 -33.72 -3.93
C VAL A 430 -4.26 -34.00 -3.74
N VAL A 431 -3.50 -33.00 -3.28
CA VAL A 431 -2.06 -33.17 -2.99
C VAL A 431 -1.83 -33.76 -1.60
N LEU A 432 -2.67 -33.48 -0.61
CA LEU A 432 -2.58 -34.10 0.73
C LEU A 432 -2.90 -35.61 0.66
N GLU A 433 -3.89 -36.03 -0.12
CA GLU A 433 -4.23 -37.43 -0.39
C GLU A 433 -3.04 -38.17 -1.03
N PHE A 434 -2.42 -37.59 -2.06
CA PHE A 434 -1.18 -38.13 -2.63
C PHE A 434 -0.05 -38.21 -1.59
N LEU A 435 0.12 -37.20 -0.74
CA LEU A 435 1.12 -37.23 0.34
C LEU A 435 0.82 -38.28 1.42
N ILE A 436 -0.44 -38.62 1.69
CA ILE A 436 -0.84 -39.72 2.58
C ILE A 436 -0.34 -41.06 2.04
N THR A 437 -0.50 -41.32 0.72
CA THR A 437 -0.05 -42.58 0.10
C THR A 437 1.47 -42.81 0.15
N LEU A 438 2.27 -41.75 0.33
CA LEU A 438 3.71 -41.84 0.56
C LEU A 438 4.02 -42.22 2.02
N SER A 439 3.53 -43.36 2.49
CA SER A 439 3.65 -43.84 3.88
C SER A 439 3.74 -45.37 3.92
N PRO A 440 4.41 -45.97 4.93
CA PRO A 440 5.11 -45.35 6.05
C PRO A 440 6.48 -44.77 5.67
N VAL A 441 6.88 -43.66 6.30
CA VAL A 441 8.10 -42.90 5.92
C VAL A 441 9.39 -43.72 5.98
N LYS A 442 9.46 -44.74 6.86
CA LYS A 442 10.62 -45.63 7.00
C LYS A 442 10.95 -46.38 5.69
N LEU A 443 9.93 -46.83 4.96
CA LEU A 443 10.08 -47.63 3.73
C LEU A 443 10.29 -46.78 2.45
N LEU A 444 10.16 -45.45 2.53
CA LEU A 444 10.34 -44.59 1.36
C LEU A 444 11.80 -44.56 0.90
N SER A 445 12.00 -44.58 -0.42
CA SER A 445 13.28 -44.20 -1.03
C SER A 445 13.59 -42.73 -0.73
N LEU A 446 14.89 -42.38 -0.71
CA LEU A 446 15.33 -41.00 -0.44
C LEU A 446 14.63 -39.98 -1.35
N ARG A 447 14.43 -40.30 -2.64
CA ARG A 447 13.66 -39.50 -3.59
C ARG A 447 12.23 -39.25 -3.11
N CYS A 448 11.48 -40.30 -2.77
CA CYS A 448 10.08 -40.14 -2.33
C CYS A 448 9.98 -39.37 -1.01
N LEU A 449 10.91 -39.61 -0.06
CA LEU A 449 10.98 -38.90 1.21
C LEU A 449 11.32 -37.41 1.01
N THR A 450 12.27 -37.07 0.12
CA THR A 450 12.56 -35.67 -0.27
C THR A 450 11.32 -35.00 -0.87
N LEU A 451 10.64 -35.65 -1.81
CA LEU A 451 9.46 -35.10 -2.47
C LEU A 451 8.31 -34.86 -1.46
N LYS A 452 8.08 -35.79 -0.54
CA LYS A 452 7.11 -35.65 0.55
C LYS A 452 7.43 -34.45 1.44
N LEU A 453 8.66 -34.39 1.97
CA LEU A 453 9.09 -33.30 2.86
C LEU A 453 9.00 -31.92 2.18
N VAL A 454 9.48 -31.81 0.93
CA VAL A 454 9.52 -30.56 0.17
C VAL A 454 8.11 -30.00 -0.10
N MET A 455 7.15 -30.85 -0.49
CA MET A 455 5.77 -30.38 -0.68
C MET A 455 5.09 -30.09 0.65
N LEU A 456 5.26 -30.93 1.68
CA LEU A 456 4.64 -30.73 2.99
C LEU A 456 5.09 -29.41 3.64
N LEU A 457 6.40 -29.10 3.59
CA LEU A 457 6.92 -27.79 4.02
C LEU A 457 6.36 -26.65 3.16
N ALA A 458 6.29 -26.79 1.84
CA ALA A 458 5.76 -25.75 0.95
C ALA A 458 4.27 -25.46 1.20
N LEU A 459 3.48 -26.47 1.58
CA LEU A 459 2.08 -26.33 1.95
C LEU A 459 1.94 -25.67 3.34
N VAL A 460 2.42 -26.32 4.40
CA VAL A 460 2.15 -25.95 5.80
C VAL A 460 2.76 -24.58 6.17
N THR A 461 3.97 -24.27 5.68
CA THR A 461 4.59 -22.96 5.94
C THR A 461 4.04 -21.84 5.05
N GLY A 462 3.44 -22.18 3.90
CA GLY A 462 3.15 -21.23 2.81
C GLY A 462 4.37 -20.40 2.36
N GLN A 463 5.60 -20.78 2.68
CA GLN A 463 6.79 -19.94 2.46
C GLN A 463 7.25 -19.88 1.00
N ARG A 464 8.22 -19.01 0.71
CA ARG A 464 8.83 -18.92 -0.62
C ARG A 464 9.88 -20.01 -0.78
N ILE A 465 10.11 -20.45 -2.02
CA ILE A 465 11.20 -21.39 -2.37
C ILE A 465 12.58 -20.86 -1.92
N GLN A 466 12.77 -19.53 -1.90
CA GLN A 466 13.96 -18.94 -1.28
C GLN A 466 14.06 -19.30 0.20
N THR A 467 13.01 -19.08 0.99
CA THR A 467 12.98 -19.43 2.42
C THR A 467 13.28 -20.91 2.64
N LEU A 468 12.64 -21.80 1.87
CA LEU A 468 12.84 -23.26 1.98
C LEU A 468 14.29 -23.69 1.67
N HIS A 469 14.96 -23.03 0.73
CA HIS A 469 16.38 -23.26 0.43
C HIS A 469 17.31 -22.69 1.52
N CYS A 470 16.89 -21.67 2.25
CA CYS A 470 17.67 -21.07 3.34
C CYS A 470 17.50 -21.82 4.67
N VAL A 471 16.72 -22.92 4.71
CA VAL A 471 16.53 -23.74 5.92
C VAL A 471 17.82 -24.50 6.24
N ASP A 472 18.24 -24.40 7.48
CA ASP A 472 19.51 -24.88 7.99
C ASP A 472 19.29 -25.69 9.28
N LEU A 473 20.11 -26.71 9.53
CA LEU A 473 19.97 -27.58 10.70
C LEU A 473 20.51 -26.91 11.97
N ASP A 474 21.58 -26.12 11.88
CA ASP A 474 22.15 -25.37 13.02
C ASP A 474 21.15 -24.36 13.62
N PHE A 475 20.17 -23.91 12.80
CA PHE A 475 19.12 -22.95 13.17
C PHE A 475 17.73 -23.61 13.26
N MET A 476 17.70 -24.92 13.56
CA MET A 476 16.47 -25.71 13.67
C MET A 476 16.41 -26.45 15.01
N LYS A 477 15.28 -26.32 15.71
CA LYS A 477 15.00 -27.01 16.97
C LYS A 477 13.82 -27.94 16.74
N ILE A 478 14.02 -29.25 16.92
CA ILE A 478 12.97 -30.27 16.79
C ILE A 478 12.68 -30.83 18.17
N THR A 479 11.41 -30.85 18.55
CA THR A 479 10.89 -31.56 19.73
C THR A 479 9.93 -32.67 19.27
N LYS A 480 9.31 -33.39 20.21
CA LYS A 480 8.23 -34.34 19.88
C LYS A 480 7.00 -33.61 19.33
N ASP A 481 6.75 -32.40 19.83
CA ASP A 481 5.48 -31.69 19.72
C ASP A 481 5.52 -30.55 18.69
N ASN A 482 6.71 -30.09 18.27
CA ASN A 482 6.89 -29.06 17.26
C ASN A 482 8.29 -29.03 16.62
N VAL A 483 8.39 -28.31 15.50
CA VAL A 483 9.65 -27.83 14.91
C VAL A 483 9.66 -26.31 14.95
N VAL A 484 10.76 -25.70 15.36
CA VAL A 484 11.03 -24.26 15.20
C VAL A 484 12.21 -24.09 14.25
N ILE A 485 12.02 -23.29 13.20
CA ILE A 485 13.03 -22.99 12.18
C ILE A 485 13.33 -21.49 12.17
N GLU A 486 14.57 -21.12 12.44
CA GLU A 486 15.09 -19.76 12.37
C GLU A 486 15.83 -19.57 11.03
N ILE A 487 15.64 -18.43 10.35
CA ILE A 487 16.23 -18.21 9.01
C ILE A 487 17.33 -17.14 9.11
N ASN A 488 18.56 -17.59 9.36
CA ASN A 488 19.75 -16.75 9.47
C ASN A 488 20.34 -16.34 8.10
N GLU A 489 19.47 -16.02 7.13
CA GLU A 489 19.85 -15.54 5.80
C GLU A 489 19.02 -14.32 5.40
N VAL A 490 19.64 -13.39 4.66
CA VAL A 490 18.99 -12.14 4.22
C VAL A 490 18.04 -12.42 3.04
N LEU A 491 16.82 -12.89 3.34
CA LEU A 491 15.76 -13.13 2.36
C LEU A 491 15.40 -11.87 1.54
N LYS A 492 14.77 -12.03 0.35
CA LYS A 492 14.33 -10.90 -0.51
C LYS A 492 13.43 -9.88 0.21
N THR A 493 12.71 -10.30 1.24
CA THR A 493 11.81 -9.45 2.05
C THR A 493 12.46 -8.87 3.31
N SER A 494 13.67 -9.28 3.68
CA SER A 494 14.39 -8.73 4.83
C SER A 494 14.84 -7.29 4.57
N LYS A 495 14.85 -6.48 5.63
CA LYS A 495 15.34 -5.10 5.69
C LYS A 495 16.18 -4.92 6.97
N PRO A 496 17.00 -3.85 7.11
CA PRO A 496 17.58 -3.48 8.39
C PRO A 496 16.51 -3.44 9.49
N GLY A 497 16.79 -4.05 10.64
CA GLY A 497 15.85 -4.18 11.76
C GLY A 497 14.61 -5.07 11.49
N LYS A 498 14.49 -5.75 10.34
CA LYS A 498 13.31 -6.58 10.03
C LYS A 498 13.65 -7.85 9.25
N HIS A 499 13.77 -8.95 10.00
CA HIS A 499 13.94 -10.31 9.49
C HIS A 499 12.60 -11.08 9.49
N LEU A 500 12.62 -12.33 9.03
CA LEU A 500 11.46 -13.23 9.14
C LEU A 500 11.41 -13.79 10.57
N SER A 501 10.24 -13.77 11.20
CA SER A 501 10.03 -14.43 12.51
C SER A 501 10.26 -15.94 12.42
N PRO A 502 10.65 -16.61 13.51
CA PRO A 502 10.79 -18.07 13.53
C PRO A 502 9.54 -18.79 13.02
N ILE A 503 9.74 -19.82 12.20
CA ILE A 503 8.67 -20.63 11.62
C ILE A 503 8.43 -21.78 12.59
N CYS A 504 7.35 -21.68 13.37
CA CYS A 504 6.92 -22.74 14.29
C CYS A 504 5.89 -23.64 13.60
N LEU A 505 6.12 -24.96 13.64
CA LEU A 505 5.30 -25.98 13.00
C LEU A 505 4.95 -27.05 14.06
N PRO A 506 3.71 -27.15 14.54
CA PRO A 506 3.33 -28.20 15.50
C PRO A 506 3.39 -29.59 14.84
N ALA A 507 3.55 -30.62 15.68
CA ALA A 507 3.26 -31.99 15.30
C ALA A 507 1.78 -32.12 14.91
N PHE A 508 1.48 -32.90 13.87
CA PHE A 508 0.10 -33.21 13.50
C PHE A 508 -0.26 -34.57 14.07
N VAL A 509 -1.00 -34.56 15.17
CA VAL A 509 -1.36 -35.78 15.93
C VAL A 509 -2.47 -36.58 15.26
N ASP A 510 -3.39 -35.91 14.56
CA ASP A 510 -4.59 -36.54 13.96
C ASP A 510 -4.24 -37.48 12.80
N ASP A 511 -3.17 -37.19 12.04
CA ASP A 511 -2.60 -38.13 11.08
C ASP A 511 -1.07 -38.04 11.01
N THR A 512 -0.40 -39.00 11.64
CA THR A 512 1.06 -39.14 11.62
C THR A 512 1.64 -39.33 10.22
N ARG A 513 0.84 -39.75 9.22
CA ARG A 513 1.24 -39.83 7.80
C ARG A 513 1.49 -38.45 7.19
N LEU A 514 0.87 -37.39 7.72
CA LEU A 514 1.08 -36.00 7.32
C LEU A 514 1.86 -35.18 8.35
N CYS A 515 2.29 -35.78 9.47
CA CYS A 515 3.05 -35.06 10.50
C CYS A 515 4.44 -34.65 10.02
N ILE A 516 4.68 -33.33 10.01
CA ILE A 516 5.95 -32.76 9.56
C ILE A 516 7.14 -33.19 10.43
N VAL A 517 6.97 -33.30 11.75
CA VAL A 517 8.00 -33.81 12.68
C VAL A 517 8.45 -35.21 12.28
N THR A 518 7.50 -36.11 12.01
CA THR A 518 7.75 -37.50 11.62
C THR A 518 8.49 -37.61 10.28
N VAL A 519 8.09 -36.83 9.28
CA VAL A 519 8.75 -36.81 7.95
C VAL A 519 10.15 -36.19 8.04
N LEU A 520 10.31 -35.12 8.82
CA LEU A 520 11.56 -34.37 8.97
C LEU A 520 12.63 -35.19 9.69
N ASN A 521 12.29 -35.83 10.81
CA ASN A 521 13.21 -36.70 11.55
C ASN A 521 13.73 -37.84 10.67
N ALA A 522 12.83 -38.56 9.99
CA ALA A 522 13.20 -39.63 9.07
C ALA A 522 14.10 -39.15 7.91
N TYR A 523 13.92 -37.91 7.44
CA TYR A 523 14.75 -37.32 6.38
C TYR A 523 16.15 -36.89 6.88
N ILE A 524 16.24 -36.32 8.08
CA ILE A 524 17.53 -35.94 8.69
C ILE A 524 18.35 -37.20 8.97
N GLU A 525 17.73 -38.21 9.60
CA GLU A 525 18.31 -39.55 9.80
C GLU A 525 18.83 -40.13 8.48
N ARG A 526 17.97 -40.20 7.44
CA ARG A 526 18.32 -40.78 6.13
C ARG A 526 19.37 -39.99 5.34
N THR A 527 19.53 -38.69 5.61
CA THR A 527 20.53 -37.85 4.91
C THR A 527 21.85 -37.69 5.66
N SER A 528 21.92 -38.03 6.95
CA SER A 528 23.11 -37.90 7.80
C SER A 528 24.42 -38.36 7.13
N ALA A 529 24.47 -39.62 6.67
CA ALA A 529 25.66 -40.23 6.07
C ALA A 529 26.04 -39.71 4.66
N ILE A 530 25.20 -38.88 4.03
CA ILE A 530 25.45 -38.29 2.69
C ILE A 530 25.50 -36.76 2.71
N ARG A 531 25.51 -36.15 3.91
CA ARG A 531 25.37 -34.72 4.13
C ARG A 531 26.72 -34.02 4.05
N THR A 532 26.84 -33.10 3.09
CA THR A 532 28.03 -32.26 2.86
C THR A 532 27.88 -30.82 3.39
N SER A 533 26.72 -30.46 3.95
CA SER A 533 26.48 -29.16 4.61
C SER A 533 25.22 -29.19 5.50
N GLN A 534 25.10 -28.24 6.42
CA GLN A 534 23.97 -28.17 7.37
C GLN A 534 22.65 -27.69 6.75
N LYS A 535 22.66 -27.21 5.50
CA LYS A 535 21.42 -26.86 4.77
C LYS A 535 20.50 -28.08 4.65
N LEU A 536 19.24 -27.97 5.09
CA LEU A 536 18.33 -29.10 5.28
C LEU A 536 18.28 -30.07 4.09
N PHE A 537 18.05 -29.56 2.88
CA PHE A 537 17.90 -30.40 1.69
C PHE A 537 19.24 -30.83 1.09
N VAL A 538 19.29 -32.09 0.64
CA VAL A 538 20.38 -32.72 -0.11
C VAL A 538 19.79 -33.32 -1.41
N THR A 539 20.54 -33.33 -2.51
CA THR A 539 20.18 -34.05 -3.74
C THR A 539 20.06 -35.55 -3.50
N PHE A 540 19.05 -36.20 -4.10
CA PHE A 540 18.85 -37.66 -4.03
C PHE A 540 19.54 -38.45 -5.16
N VAL A 541 20.40 -37.78 -5.94
CA VAL A 541 21.24 -38.38 -7.01
C VAL A 541 22.67 -37.91 -6.76
N LYS A 542 23.65 -38.78 -6.99
CA LYS A 542 25.08 -38.41 -6.89
C LYS A 542 25.47 -37.39 -7.98
N PRO A 543 26.37 -36.44 -7.71
CA PRO A 543 26.99 -36.14 -6.42
C PRO A 543 25.99 -35.53 -5.41
N TYR A 544 26.17 -35.86 -4.13
CA TYR A 544 25.27 -35.41 -3.06
C TYR A 544 25.68 -34.02 -2.55
N HIS A 545 24.81 -33.02 -2.79
CA HIS A 545 25.05 -31.63 -2.44
C HIS A 545 23.73 -30.90 -2.15
N HIS A 546 23.81 -29.65 -1.66
CA HIS A 546 22.62 -28.83 -1.46
C HIS A 546 21.94 -28.49 -2.81
N PRO A 547 20.63 -28.76 -3.00
CA PRO A 547 19.93 -28.56 -4.26
C PRO A 547 19.61 -27.09 -4.54
N THR A 548 19.74 -26.67 -5.80
CA THR A 548 19.46 -25.28 -6.17
C THR A 548 17.99 -24.88 -5.97
N LYS A 549 17.72 -23.57 -5.92
CA LYS A 549 16.35 -23.01 -5.89
C LYS A 549 15.50 -23.47 -7.10
N SER A 550 16.13 -23.78 -8.23
CA SER A 550 15.47 -24.37 -9.41
C SER A 550 15.16 -25.85 -9.19
N THR A 551 16.09 -26.62 -8.62
CA THR A 551 15.94 -28.03 -8.27
C THR A 551 14.76 -28.25 -7.32
N ILE A 552 14.70 -27.50 -6.21
CA ILE A 552 13.57 -27.54 -5.26
C ILE A 552 12.26 -27.12 -5.96
N SER A 553 12.32 -26.12 -6.84
CA SER A 553 11.14 -25.68 -7.61
C SER A 553 10.60 -26.77 -8.56
N ASN A 554 11.48 -27.57 -9.13
CA ASN A 554 11.13 -28.71 -9.99
C ASN A 554 10.61 -29.90 -9.18
N TRP A 555 11.13 -30.16 -7.98
CA TRP A 555 10.61 -31.18 -7.06
C TRP A 555 9.17 -30.90 -6.63
N ILE A 556 8.85 -29.66 -6.23
CA ILE A 556 7.46 -29.27 -5.93
C ILE A 556 6.57 -29.44 -7.18
N LYS A 557 7.04 -29.02 -8.36
CA LYS A 557 6.30 -29.19 -9.64
C LYS A 557 6.08 -30.67 -9.98
N LEU A 558 7.03 -31.55 -9.69
CA LEU A 558 6.90 -32.99 -9.91
C LEU A 558 5.81 -33.57 -9.02
N VAL A 559 5.76 -33.22 -7.74
CA VAL A 559 4.68 -33.66 -6.83
C VAL A 559 3.32 -33.15 -7.30
N LEU A 560 3.21 -31.90 -7.79
CA LEU A 560 1.96 -31.42 -8.41
C LEU A 560 1.54 -32.29 -9.60
N LYS A 561 2.48 -32.67 -10.48
CA LYS A 561 2.17 -33.55 -11.63
C LYS A 561 1.75 -34.96 -11.18
N LEU A 562 2.44 -35.53 -10.19
CA LEU A 562 2.15 -36.88 -9.67
C LEU A 562 0.80 -36.96 -8.95
N ALA A 563 0.40 -35.89 -8.26
CA ALA A 563 -0.93 -35.74 -7.66
C ALA A 563 -2.03 -35.33 -8.67
N GLY A 564 -1.78 -35.36 -9.97
CA GLY A 564 -2.78 -35.03 -11.00
C GLY A 564 -3.09 -33.53 -11.19
N VAL A 565 -2.46 -32.62 -10.44
CA VAL A 565 -2.66 -31.17 -10.61
C VAL A 565 -2.12 -30.73 -11.97
N ASN A 566 -2.94 -30.02 -12.76
CA ASN A 566 -2.57 -29.60 -14.11
C ASN A 566 -1.41 -28.58 -14.11
N THR A 567 -0.18 -29.09 -14.28
CA THR A 567 1.05 -28.28 -14.31
C THR A 567 1.29 -27.53 -15.63
N SER A 568 0.40 -27.63 -16.64
CA SER A 568 0.41 -26.73 -17.80
C SER A 568 -0.06 -25.34 -17.38
N VAL A 569 -1.12 -25.27 -16.57
CA VAL A 569 -1.65 -24.06 -15.93
C VAL A 569 -0.82 -23.69 -14.70
N PHE A 570 -0.85 -24.55 -13.68
CA PHE A 570 -0.34 -24.26 -12.35
C PHE A 570 1.16 -24.58 -12.22
N LYS A 571 1.99 -23.54 -12.13
CA LYS A 571 3.43 -23.66 -11.87
C LYS A 571 3.71 -23.61 -10.37
N THR A 572 4.91 -23.99 -9.95
CA THR A 572 5.36 -24.11 -8.56
C THR A 572 4.96 -22.95 -7.63
N HIS A 573 5.01 -21.71 -8.11
CA HIS A 573 4.64 -20.55 -7.28
C HIS A 573 3.14 -20.47 -6.92
N SER A 574 2.28 -21.30 -7.52
CA SER A 574 0.87 -21.42 -7.14
C SER A 574 0.68 -22.08 -5.76
N THR A 575 1.58 -22.98 -5.32
CA THR A 575 1.44 -23.73 -4.06
C THR A 575 1.23 -22.83 -2.84
N ARG A 576 1.96 -21.70 -2.77
CA ARG A 576 1.78 -20.69 -1.71
C ARG A 576 0.40 -20.02 -1.75
N GLY A 577 -0.17 -19.81 -2.93
CA GLY A 577 -1.54 -19.30 -3.09
C GLY A 577 -2.57 -20.35 -2.70
N ALA A 578 -2.37 -21.59 -3.14
CA ALA A 578 -3.22 -22.73 -2.83
C ALA A 578 -3.34 -22.98 -1.33
N SER A 579 -2.21 -23.16 -0.62
CA SER A 579 -2.23 -23.47 0.82
C SER A 579 -2.77 -22.33 1.68
N THR A 580 -2.39 -21.08 1.39
CA THR A 580 -2.89 -19.94 2.17
C THR A 580 -4.36 -19.60 1.86
N SER A 581 -4.86 -19.93 0.66
CA SER A 581 -6.31 -19.87 0.37
C SER A 581 -7.08 -21.02 1.05
N ALA A 582 -6.50 -22.23 1.08
CA ALA A 582 -7.11 -23.38 1.77
C ALA A 582 -7.21 -23.16 3.27
N ALA A 583 -6.15 -22.66 3.92
CA ALA A 583 -6.16 -22.28 5.33
C ALA A 583 -7.27 -21.26 5.65
N LEU A 584 -7.48 -20.26 4.79
CA LEU A 584 -8.56 -19.29 4.96
C LEU A 584 -9.96 -19.92 4.84
N ARG A 585 -10.15 -20.86 3.89
CA ARG A 585 -11.41 -21.62 3.75
C ARG A 585 -11.66 -22.53 4.95
N ALA A 586 -10.62 -23.07 5.55
CA ALA A 586 -10.66 -23.86 6.79
C ALA A 586 -10.78 -23.00 8.08
N GLY A 587 -11.15 -21.72 7.96
CA GLY A 587 -11.40 -20.84 9.11
C GLY A 587 -10.16 -20.29 9.82
N VAL A 588 -8.93 -20.57 9.34
CA VAL A 588 -7.70 -20.09 9.98
C VAL A 588 -7.62 -18.56 9.89
N SER A 589 -7.35 -17.90 11.02
CA SER A 589 -7.33 -16.44 11.10
C SER A 589 -6.35 -15.82 10.08
N VAL A 590 -6.74 -14.70 9.48
CA VAL A 590 -5.88 -13.99 8.51
C VAL A 590 -4.55 -13.57 9.15
N ASN A 591 -4.54 -13.17 10.42
CA ASN A 591 -3.31 -12.83 11.14
C ASN A 591 -2.34 -14.04 11.23
N SER A 592 -2.86 -15.23 11.54
CA SER A 592 -2.08 -16.48 11.56
C SER A 592 -1.50 -16.80 10.18
N ILE A 593 -2.29 -16.63 9.11
CA ILE A 593 -1.85 -16.84 7.72
C ILE A 593 -0.76 -15.83 7.32
N LEU A 594 -0.92 -14.54 7.68
CA LEU A 594 0.07 -13.50 7.41
C LEU A 594 1.39 -13.77 8.16
N LYS A 595 1.31 -14.16 9.44
CA LYS A 595 2.47 -14.52 10.27
C LYS A 595 3.23 -15.73 9.67
N SER A 596 2.55 -16.86 9.46
CA SER A 596 3.16 -18.10 8.93
C SER A 596 3.82 -17.89 7.58
N ALA A 597 3.10 -17.27 6.63
CA ALA A 597 3.62 -17.05 5.29
C ALA A 597 4.64 -15.90 5.19
N GLY A 598 4.85 -15.09 6.23
CA GLY A 598 5.74 -13.91 6.18
C GLY A 598 5.21 -12.80 5.25
N TRP A 599 3.99 -12.34 5.51
CA TRP A 599 3.39 -11.13 4.95
C TRP A 599 3.15 -10.09 6.05
N THR A 600 3.21 -8.81 5.69
CA THR A 600 2.99 -7.69 6.63
C THR A 600 1.75 -6.86 6.31
N ASN A 601 0.95 -7.24 5.31
CA ASN A 601 -0.23 -6.49 4.89
C ASN A 601 -1.26 -7.43 4.26
N GLU A 602 -2.46 -7.43 4.81
CA GLU A 602 -3.61 -8.25 4.39
C GLU A 602 -4.03 -8.00 2.94
N SER A 603 -3.97 -6.76 2.46
CA SER A 603 -4.32 -6.41 1.07
C SER A 603 -3.46 -7.19 0.06
N THR A 604 -2.19 -7.46 0.39
CA THR A 604 -1.29 -8.23 -0.48
C THR A 604 -1.70 -9.70 -0.54
N PHE A 605 -2.13 -10.30 0.58
CA PHE A 605 -2.69 -11.65 0.60
C PHE A 605 -4.01 -11.71 -0.19
N ARG A 606 -4.99 -10.86 0.15
CA ARG A 606 -6.31 -10.85 -0.52
C ARG A 606 -6.21 -10.56 -2.02
N GLN A 607 -5.43 -9.58 -2.44
CA GLN A 607 -5.34 -9.18 -3.85
C GLN A 607 -4.56 -10.19 -4.71
N PHE A 608 -3.46 -10.78 -4.22
CA PHE A 608 -2.53 -11.54 -5.07
C PHE A 608 -2.49 -13.06 -4.80
N TYR A 609 -2.98 -13.56 -3.67
CA TYR A 609 -2.80 -14.96 -3.27
C TYR A 609 -4.09 -15.67 -2.88
N ASN A 610 -5.04 -15.01 -2.21
CA ASN A 610 -6.35 -15.58 -1.92
C ASN A 610 -7.10 -15.81 -3.25
N ARG A 611 -7.46 -17.06 -3.56
CA ARG A 611 -8.12 -17.44 -4.81
C ARG A 611 -9.20 -18.52 -4.57
N PRO A 612 -10.34 -18.45 -5.29
CA PRO A 612 -11.30 -19.54 -5.32
C PRO A 612 -10.68 -20.80 -5.93
N VAL A 613 -11.19 -21.97 -5.54
CA VAL A 613 -10.80 -23.25 -6.13
C VAL A 613 -11.35 -23.34 -7.56
N THR A 614 -10.59 -24.00 -8.43
CA THR A 614 -11.04 -24.37 -9.77
C THR A 614 -12.05 -25.52 -9.61
N VAL A 615 -13.32 -25.30 -9.93
CA VAL A 615 -14.26 -26.41 -10.11
C VAL A 615 -13.79 -27.19 -11.33
N GLN A 616 -13.24 -28.38 -11.12
CA GLN A 616 -12.82 -29.25 -12.22
C GLN A 616 -13.96 -30.19 -12.59
N GLU A 617 -14.58 -29.93 -13.75
CA GLU A 617 -15.18 -31.00 -14.54
C GLU A 617 -14.05 -31.96 -14.93
N TYR A 618 -14.10 -33.18 -14.38
CA TYR A 618 -13.12 -34.23 -14.68
C TYR A 618 -13.42 -34.81 -16.07
N ASN A 619 -12.78 -34.26 -17.09
CA ASN A 619 -12.81 -34.82 -18.45
C ASN A 619 -12.16 -36.23 -18.45
N ASP A 620 -12.98 -37.28 -18.62
CA ASP A 620 -12.57 -38.71 -18.55
C ASP A 620 -11.55 -39.15 -19.63
N ASN A 621 -11.28 -38.32 -20.65
CA ASN A 621 -10.55 -38.71 -21.86
C ASN A 621 -9.02 -38.59 -21.76
N TYR A 622 -8.39 -39.38 -20.87
CA TYR A 622 -6.93 -39.61 -20.89
C TYR A 622 -6.57 -41.09 -20.63
N SER A 623 -6.66 -41.91 -21.68
CA SER A 623 -5.94 -43.18 -21.81
C SER A 623 -4.57 -42.98 -22.45
N VAL A 624 -3.54 -43.78 -22.09
CA VAL A 624 -2.59 -44.47 -23.01
C VAL A 624 -1.32 -45.00 -22.30
N ARG A 625 -1.08 -46.32 -22.48
CA ARG A 625 0.20 -47.08 -22.41
C ARG A 625 1.00 -47.07 -21.09
N SER A 626 2.04 -47.91 -21.08
CA SER A 626 2.50 -48.69 -19.92
C SER A 626 3.95 -48.42 -19.48
N THR A 627 4.24 -48.80 -18.23
CA THR A 627 5.57 -49.11 -17.64
C THR A 627 6.66 -48.03 -17.61
N SER A 628 7.28 -47.88 -16.43
CA SER A 628 8.58 -47.20 -16.25
C SER A 628 9.32 -47.83 -15.07
N GLU A 629 10.62 -48.06 -15.21
CA GLU A 629 11.45 -48.89 -14.31
C GLU A 629 11.76 -48.24 -12.93
N ASP A 630 11.34 -46.99 -12.71
CA ASP A 630 11.77 -46.07 -11.64
C ASP A 630 11.34 -46.46 -10.20
N GLY A 631 10.78 -47.67 -9.99
CA GLY A 631 10.30 -48.16 -8.67
C GLY A 631 9.11 -47.38 -8.07
N ILE A 632 8.43 -46.56 -8.89
CA ILE A 632 7.23 -45.82 -8.50
C ILE A 632 6.01 -46.69 -8.78
N PRO A 633 5.12 -46.96 -7.80
CA PRO A 633 3.87 -47.67 -8.07
C PRO A 633 3.02 -46.90 -9.08
N VAL A 634 2.77 -47.52 -10.24
CA VAL A 634 1.90 -46.96 -11.27
C VAL A 634 0.45 -47.22 -10.88
N TRP A 635 -0.11 -46.33 -10.07
CA TRP A 635 -1.52 -46.39 -9.66
C TRP A 635 -2.43 -46.13 -10.87
N SER A 636 -2.93 -47.22 -11.47
CA SER A 636 -3.87 -47.20 -12.60
C SER A 636 -5.34 -46.99 -12.19
N MET A 637 -5.63 -46.86 -10.89
CA MET A 637 -6.99 -46.71 -10.37
C MET A 637 -7.46 -45.26 -10.39
N LYS A 638 -8.71 -45.06 -10.84
CA LYS A 638 -9.39 -43.76 -10.81
C LYS A 638 -9.60 -43.30 -9.35
N PRO A 639 -9.56 -41.99 -9.03
CA PRO A 639 -9.89 -41.49 -7.69
C PRO A 639 -11.27 -41.96 -7.19
N SER A 640 -12.24 -42.09 -8.11
CA SER A 640 -13.58 -42.63 -7.85
C SER A 640 -13.63 -44.13 -7.50
N GLN A 641 -12.58 -44.91 -7.78
CA GLN A 641 -12.45 -46.31 -7.37
C GLN A 641 -11.90 -46.43 -5.94
N VAL A 642 -11.02 -45.53 -5.51
CA VAL A 642 -10.51 -45.49 -4.12
C VAL A 642 -11.65 -45.18 -3.14
N LEU A 643 -12.57 -44.29 -3.51
CA LEU A 643 -13.81 -44.03 -2.76
C LEU A 643 -14.70 -45.28 -2.64
N LYS A 644 -14.83 -46.09 -3.69
CA LYS A 644 -15.61 -47.34 -3.65
C LYS A 644 -14.95 -48.42 -2.78
N LEU A 645 -13.62 -48.52 -2.77
CA LEU A 645 -12.88 -49.43 -1.89
C LEU A 645 -13.05 -49.07 -0.41
N ASN A 646 -13.01 -47.78 -0.05
CA ASN A 646 -13.21 -47.34 1.33
C ASN A 646 -14.66 -47.50 1.85
N MET A 647 -15.65 -47.64 0.95
CA MET A 647 -17.04 -47.94 1.35
C MET A 647 -17.29 -49.44 1.61
N ALA A 648 -16.31 -50.32 1.40
CA ALA A 648 -16.45 -51.76 1.58
C ALA A 648 -16.14 -52.28 3.00
N HIS A 649 -15.78 -51.41 3.96
CA HIS A 649 -15.49 -51.80 5.36
C HIS A 649 -16.61 -51.37 6.33
N PRO A 650 -17.44 -52.31 6.84
CA PRO A 650 -18.58 -51.97 7.69
C PRO A 650 -18.18 -51.74 9.15
N LYS A 651 -17.62 -50.55 9.48
CA LYS A 651 -17.49 -50.11 10.89
C LYS A 651 -17.35 -48.60 11.17
N ILE A 652 -17.72 -47.72 10.24
CA ILE A 652 -17.87 -46.26 10.51
C ILE A 652 -19.28 -45.81 10.08
N SER A 653 -20.27 -46.09 10.93
CA SER A 653 -21.68 -45.75 10.68
C SER A 653 -22.39 -45.28 11.96
N MET A 654 -21.78 -44.35 12.70
CA MET A 654 -22.42 -43.70 13.87
C MET A 654 -21.81 -42.33 14.19
N SER A 655 -22.12 -41.31 13.37
CA SER A 655 -21.88 -39.89 13.69
C SER A 655 -22.63 -38.94 12.74
N LEU A 656 -22.69 -39.26 11.44
CA LEU A 656 -23.31 -38.43 10.40
C LEU A 656 -24.76 -38.85 10.07
N LYS A 657 -25.66 -38.79 11.07
CA LYS A 657 -27.13 -38.82 10.87
C LYS A 657 -27.87 -37.97 11.92
N ARG A 658 -27.90 -36.66 11.68
CA ARG A 658 -28.94 -35.70 12.11
C ARG A 658 -28.67 -34.35 11.42
N SER A 659 -29.71 -33.51 11.27
CA SER A 659 -29.66 -32.23 10.54
C SER A 659 -29.38 -32.35 9.03
N ALA A 660 -30.15 -33.21 8.34
CA ALA A 660 -30.23 -33.24 6.89
C ALA A 660 -31.64 -33.66 6.42
N ASP A 661 -32.66 -32.96 6.95
CA ASP A 661 -34.05 -33.02 6.47
C ASP A 661 -34.52 -31.58 6.22
N GLU A 662 -34.59 -31.22 4.93
CA GLU A 662 -35.55 -30.32 4.28
C GLU A 662 -34.99 -29.96 2.90
N SER A 663 -35.35 -30.79 1.91
CA SER A 663 -35.06 -30.55 0.51
C SER A 663 -36.28 -29.94 -0.18
N GLU A 664 -36.13 -28.76 -0.78
CA GLU A 664 -37.05 -28.32 -1.82
C GLU A 664 -36.32 -28.00 -3.12
N VAL A 665 -36.97 -28.27 -4.25
CA VAL A 665 -36.33 -28.42 -5.56
C VAL A 665 -36.77 -27.29 -6.49
N ILE A 666 -35.85 -26.39 -6.81
CA ILE A 666 -36.03 -25.41 -7.90
C ILE A 666 -34.90 -25.54 -8.91
N ARG A 667 -35.27 -25.62 -10.20
CA ARG A 667 -34.36 -25.82 -11.34
C ARG A 667 -33.74 -24.49 -11.78
N HIS A 668 -32.48 -24.52 -12.23
CA HIS A 668 -31.89 -23.40 -12.97
C HIS A 668 -32.53 -23.24 -14.37
N PRO A 669 -32.85 -22.01 -14.78
CA PRO A 669 -32.68 -21.54 -16.16
C PRO A 669 -31.32 -20.84 -16.33
N ALA A 670 -30.89 -20.64 -17.59
CA ALA A 670 -29.54 -20.16 -17.92
C ALA A 670 -29.53 -18.71 -18.47
N ASN A 671 -28.34 -18.09 -18.42
CA ASN A 671 -27.88 -16.93 -19.22
C ASN A 671 -28.72 -15.64 -19.22
N GLY A 672 -28.16 -14.56 -18.65
CA GLY A 672 -28.61 -13.20 -18.92
C GLY A 672 -27.62 -12.12 -18.49
N LYS A 673 -26.99 -11.44 -19.45
CA LYS A 673 -26.36 -10.12 -19.18
C LYS A 673 -27.44 -9.05 -19.32
N ASN A 674 -27.86 -8.43 -18.23
CA ASN A 674 -28.62 -7.19 -18.26
C ASN A 674 -28.18 -6.27 -17.11
N GLY A 675 -28.25 -4.95 -17.31
CA GLY A 675 -28.05 -3.96 -16.26
C GLY A 675 -29.40 -3.47 -15.72
N LEU A 676 -29.43 -3.06 -14.44
CA LEU A 676 -30.64 -2.50 -13.84
C LEU A 676 -31.18 -1.31 -14.64
N LYS A 677 -32.47 -1.35 -14.98
CA LYS A 677 -33.24 -0.16 -15.35
C LYS A 677 -33.78 0.50 -14.09
N ILE A 678 -33.32 1.72 -13.79
CA ILE A 678 -33.92 2.55 -12.75
C ILE A 678 -35.11 3.30 -13.36
N SER A 679 -36.32 3.01 -12.91
CA SER A 679 -37.54 3.73 -13.30
C SER A 679 -37.93 4.75 -12.22
N ILE A 680 -37.75 6.04 -12.49
CA ILE A 680 -38.20 7.11 -11.60
C ILE A 680 -39.67 7.42 -11.92
N SER A 681 -40.57 7.17 -10.98
CA SER A 681 -41.96 7.61 -11.05
C SER A 681 -42.12 8.94 -10.33
N THR A 682 -42.12 10.05 -11.07
CA THR A 682 -42.54 11.35 -10.53
C THR A 682 -44.06 11.34 -10.29
N PRO A 683 -44.56 11.88 -9.16
CA PRO A 683 -45.97 12.20 -9.04
C PRO A 683 -46.31 13.28 -10.09
N LYS A 684 -47.31 13.02 -10.94
CA LYS A 684 -47.93 14.11 -11.70
C LYS A 684 -48.60 15.06 -10.71
N PRO A 685 -48.45 16.38 -10.84
CA PRO A 685 -49.31 17.30 -10.11
C PRO A 685 -50.75 17.05 -10.58
N LYS A 686 -51.70 17.06 -9.64
CA LYS A 686 -53.10 17.20 -10.02
C LYS A 686 -53.32 18.61 -10.54
N MET A 687 -53.78 18.71 -11.79
CA MET A 687 -54.67 19.81 -12.17
C MET A 687 -56.07 19.42 -11.66
N ASP A 688 -56.41 19.89 -10.46
CA ASP A 688 -57.81 20.03 -10.08
C ASP A 688 -58.26 21.42 -10.59
N ASN A 689 -59.44 21.52 -11.22
CA ASN A 689 -59.85 22.73 -11.94
C ASN A 689 -60.37 23.82 -10.99
N LEU A 690 -59.80 25.03 -11.07
CA LEU A 690 -60.48 26.34 -11.19
C LEU A 690 -59.47 27.47 -11.41
#